data_AF-A0A6J7GYS2-F1
#
_entry.id   AF-A0A6J7GYS2-F1
#
_cell.length_a   1.000
_cell.length_b   1.000
_cell.length_c   1.000
_cell.angle_alpha   90.00
_cell.angle_beta   90.00
_cell.angle_gamma   90.00
#
_symmetry.space_group_name_H-M   'P 1'
#
loop_
_entity.id
_entity.type
_entity.pdbx_description
1 polymer ?
#
loop_
_entity_poly.entity_id
_entity_poly.type
_entity_poly.pdbx_seq_one_letter_code
_entity_poly.pdbx_strand_id
1 'polypeptide(L)'
;MTSRRLPLVLVAALSLAACSSNGSSSPDTTVAIPVSTDVAAATSFTIQPGVQQIAVLGATPGAEVKVAAPDGKLTVTNVVDDQGSTLFRELTPGDGWVVTSGTEHSGPVTVTGPDDVPSPSLYTEQQTLLPAGGFGYIATRDGTTLSANVILPGPVEKGPYPTVVEYSGYQPSDPDSAATAAIYTSQGFAYVGVNMRGTGCSGGSYRFFETVQSVDGYDVIEAVAAQPWVMGHQVGMVGISYPGISQLFVAATQPPSLNSITPLSVIDDSYRSTLYPGGILNTGFAVNWTQQRVDESKPYGQKWTKGRADGGDTRCADNQSLRLQNPDLVQEIQDNPYYANPLADSLAPVTFVNKIKVPVFLAGAWQDEQTGGHFPAMIPAFTGSPHVYVTLTNGLHTEALSPPIAGRYFEFLQLYVAKKVPDLTAGNTIAPILGNAIWGVGTFEPFTNRFAGTTYAQALSAFESEPPVRVLFEQGGNANFTAGTPEPNFTAEFSAWPIPEAEARGWNLDGCGCLVADGSPLSTPGESSYVADPKALPATFYTGNGNGVWRADVKYDWQPLPNGKGLGFITAALTTDTVVIGPGSVDLWVKASLHDTDLEVTVSEVRPDGTEIYVQSGWLRATQRKLDDAASTELRPVQTHTEADAADLPAGEFVPVRVELFPFAHPFRKGSRIRLTIHAPGNNRAIWEFRTISAGETVTIAHDAAHPSRLVLSVVPVTIAAPAPPACGALRGQPCRTYTPASNGG
;
A
#
# COMPACT_ATOMS: atom_id res chain seq x y z
N MET A 1 19.14 -19.84 11.66
CA MET A 1 20.47 -19.96 11.02
C MET A 1 20.31 -20.35 9.56
N THR A 2 20.51 -19.40 8.65
CA THR A 2 21.19 -19.48 7.33
C THR A 2 20.75 -18.28 6.51
N SER A 3 21.45 -17.16 6.69
CA SER A 3 21.38 -16.00 5.81
C SER A 3 21.99 -16.37 4.45
N ARG A 4 21.26 -16.24 3.34
CA ARG A 4 21.84 -16.36 1.99
C ARG A 4 21.28 -15.31 1.03
N ARG A 5 22.04 -14.21 0.98
CA ARG A 5 22.37 -13.24 -0.08
C ARG A 5 21.73 -13.43 -1.48
N LEU A 6 21.29 -12.30 -2.05
CA LEU A 6 21.22 -12.04 -3.51
C LEU A 6 22.62 -11.69 -4.05
N PRO A 7 23.02 -12.14 -5.26
CA PRO A 7 24.24 -11.68 -5.91
C PRO A 7 23.97 -10.55 -6.93
N LEU A 8 24.71 -9.45 -6.81
CA LEU A 8 24.97 -8.50 -7.89
C LEU A 8 26.44 -8.69 -8.31
N VAL A 9 26.73 -8.83 -9.61
CA VAL A 9 28.08 -9.11 -10.14
C VAL A 9 28.41 -8.21 -11.34
N LEU A 10 29.64 -7.64 -11.29
CA LEU A 10 30.49 -7.00 -12.32
C LEU A 10 30.11 -5.56 -12.79
N VAL A 11 30.99 -4.55 -12.87
CA VAL A 11 32.42 -4.48 -13.29
C VAL A 11 33.22 -3.36 -12.54
N ALA A 12 34.55 -3.47 -12.58
CA ALA A 12 35.58 -2.85 -11.75
C ALA A 12 36.33 -1.59 -12.30
N ALA A 13 36.91 -0.84 -11.35
CA ALA A 13 38.27 -0.27 -11.22
C ALA A 13 38.86 0.79 -12.19
N LEU A 14 39.27 1.94 -11.63
CA LEU A 14 40.63 2.52 -11.72
C LEU A 14 40.88 3.61 -10.64
N SER A 15 42.14 3.76 -10.23
CA SER A 15 42.62 4.31 -8.95
C SER A 15 43.59 5.51 -9.07
N LEU A 16 43.89 6.14 -7.91
CA LEU A 16 45.04 7.03 -7.51
C LEU A 16 44.85 8.55 -7.70
N ALA A 17 45.37 9.46 -6.85
CA ALA A 17 45.86 9.49 -5.46
C ALA A 17 46.24 10.95 -5.07
N ALA A 18 46.02 11.29 -3.79
CA ALA A 18 46.82 12.13 -2.87
C ALA A 18 47.17 13.62 -3.19
N CYS A 19 46.89 14.53 -2.24
CA CYS A 19 47.87 14.98 -1.22
C CYS A 19 47.34 16.15 -0.33
N SER A 20 47.81 16.12 0.92
CA SER A 20 47.58 16.98 2.09
C SER A 20 48.37 18.30 2.11
N SER A 21 47.96 19.30 2.91
CA SER A 21 48.64 19.71 4.17
C SER A 21 48.28 21.12 4.70
N ASN A 22 48.56 21.27 6.00
CA ASN A 22 48.27 22.30 7.01
C ASN A 22 48.75 23.74 6.76
N GLY A 23 48.18 24.70 7.52
CA GLY A 23 48.79 26.00 7.82
C GLY A 23 48.02 26.80 8.88
N SER A 24 48.73 27.35 9.86
CA SER A 24 48.27 27.81 11.18
C SER A 24 48.09 29.34 11.36
N SER A 25 47.48 29.69 12.51
CA SER A 25 47.71 30.84 13.43
C SER A 25 47.20 32.27 13.12
N SER A 26 46.18 32.68 13.92
CA SER A 26 45.96 33.88 14.78
C SER A 26 46.94 35.08 14.73
N PRO A 27 46.53 36.35 15.03
CA PRO A 27 45.88 36.71 16.31
C PRO A 27 44.80 37.81 16.35
N ASP A 28 44.18 37.85 17.54
CA ASP A 28 43.22 38.78 18.14
C ASP A 28 43.43 40.28 17.89
N THR A 29 42.32 41.01 17.79
CA THR A 29 42.15 42.31 18.45
C THR A 29 40.68 42.49 18.86
N THR A 30 40.45 42.57 20.16
CA THR A 30 39.16 42.78 20.81
C THR A 30 38.83 44.27 20.92
N VAL A 31 37.60 44.65 20.59
CA VAL A 31 36.99 45.94 20.93
C VAL A 31 35.68 45.65 21.66
N ALA A 32 35.58 46.09 22.90
CA ALA A 32 34.41 45.89 23.76
C ALA A 32 33.35 46.97 23.52
N ILE A 33 32.09 46.55 23.32
CA ILE A 33 30.87 47.36 23.30
C ILE A 33 29.95 46.77 24.38
N PRO A 34 29.23 47.59 25.20
CA PRO A 34 28.59 47.09 26.41
C PRO A 34 27.37 46.23 26.10
N VAL A 35 27.32 45.07 26.76
CA VAL A 35 26.26 44.06 26.64
C VAL A 35 25.10 44.42 27.56
N SER A 36 23.91 44.51 26.97
CA SER A 36 22.63 44.40 27.67
C SER A 36 22.49 42.95 28.17
N THR A 37 22.49 42.76 29.49
CA THR A 37 22.32 41.45 30.12
C THR A 37 20.85 41.07 30.18
N ASP A 38 20.41 40.34 29.15
CA ASP A 38 19.48 39.22 29.28
C ASP A 38 19.77 38.26 28.12
N VAL A 39 20.87 37.53 28.24
CA VAL A 39 21.24 36.46 27.31
C VAL A 39 20.69 35.17 27.91
N ALA A 40 19.57 34.69 27.36
CA ALA A 40 19.16 33.30 27.56
C ALA A 40 20.37 32.41 27.25
N ALA A 41 20.82 31.61 28.21
CA ALA A 41 21.99 30.76 28.02
C ALA A 41 21.72 29.82 26.82
N ALA A 42 22.58 29.86 25.81
CA ALA A 42 22.51 28.92 24.70
C ALA A 42 22.64 27.50 25.27
N THR A 43 21.66 26.65 25.01
CA THR A 43 21.65 25.27 25.46
C THR A 43 22.85 24.52 24.86
N SER A 44 23.45 23.60 25.63
CA SER A 44 24.50 22.71 25.12
C SER A 44 24.03 21.75 24.02
N PHE A 45 22.71 21.60 23.87
CA PHE A 45 22.02 20.78 22.89
C PHE A 45 21.26 21.61 21.87
N THR A 46 20.97 21.02 20.72
CA THR A 46 20.15 21.63 19.66
C THR A 46 18.67 21.32 19.87
N ILE A 47 17.82 22.32 19.70
CA ILE A 47 16.37 22.17 19.73
C ILE A 47 15.86 22.42 18.32
N GLN A 48 15.13 21.45 17.80
CA GLN A 48 14.56 21.51 16.47
C GLN A 48 13.03 21.36 16.58
N PRO A 49 12.29 22.48 16.64
CA PRO A 49 10.84 22.43 16.57
C PRO A 49 10.39 22.08 15.15
N GLY A 50 9.29 21.34 15.04
CA GLY A 50 8.70 20.93 13.79
C GLY A 50 7.19 20.87 13.85
N VAL A 51 6.61 20.09 12.93
CA VAL A 51 5.15 19.91 12.85
C VAL A 51 4.70 18.98 13.96
N GLN A 52 3.99 19.52 14.95
CA GLN A 52 3.48 18.82 16.14
C GLN A 52 4.57 18.08 16.94
N GLN A 53 5.84 18.47 16.77
CA GLN A 53 7.00 17.78 17.33
C GLN A 53 8.07 18.76 17.78
N ILE A 54 8.85 18.36 18.78
CA ILE A 54 10.12 18.99 19.14
C ILE A 54 11.16 17.89 19.28
N ALA A 55 12.22 17.97 18.47
CA ALA A 55 13.40 17.13 18.63
C ALA A 55 14.47 17.88 19.44
N VAL A 56 15.18 17.14 20.29
CA VAL A 56 16.37 17.60 21.01
C VAL A 56 17.53 16.70 20.61
N LEU A 57 18.63 17.31 20.15
CA LEU A 57 19.78 16.61 19.58
C LEU A 57 21.07 17.02 20.29
N GLY A 58 22.00 16.08 20.44
CA GLY A 58 23.30 16.33 21.06
C GLY A 58 23.25 16.60 22.56
N ALA A 59 22.17 16.20 23.23
CA ALA A 59 22.05 16.27 24.69
C ALA A 59 22.81 15.12 25.36
N THR A 60 23.04 15.23 26.68
CA THR A 60 23.71 14.18 27.46
C THR A 60 22.83 12.92 27.54
N PRO A 61 23.29 11.74 27.09
CA PRO A 61 22.55 10.49 27.22
C PRO A 61 22.11 10.21 28.67
N GLY A 62 20.88 9.75 28.84
CA GLY A 62 20.26 9.50 30.15
C GLY A 62 19.77 10.76 30.88
N ALA A 63 20.00 11.96 30.36
CA ALA A 63 19.42 13.18 30.94
C ALA A 63 17.90 13.22 30.74
N GLU A 64 17.19 13.76 31.72
CA GLU A 64 15.77 14.08 31.58
C GLU A 64 15.60 15.43 30.88
N VAL A 65 14.81 15.44 29.81
CA VAL A 65 14.41 16.65 29.09
C VAL A 65 12.91 16.84 29.29
N LYS A 66 12.49 18.08 29.54
CA LYS A 66 11.09 18.46 29.68
C LYS A 66 10.71 19.48 28.64
N VAL A 67 9.54 19.31 28.06
CA VAL A 67 8.89 20.27 27.17
C VAL A 67 7.64 20.79 27.86
N ALA A 68 7.58 22.10 28.08
CA ALA A 68 6.48 22.77 28.75
C ALA A 68 5.74 23.71 27.79
N ALA A 69 4.41 23.62 27.81
CA ALA A 69 3.55 24.55 27.10
C ALA A 69 3.62 25.95 27.73
N PRO A 70 3.27 27.02 26.99
CA PRO A 70 3.37 28.40 27.47
C PRO A 70 2.51 28.68 28.71
N ASP A 71 1.39 27.97 28.86
CA ASP A 71 0.48 28.09 30.01
C ASP A 71 0.92 27.24 31.22
N GLY A 72 2.02 26.48 31.07
CA GLY A 72 2.59 25.59 32.08
C GLY A 72 1.74 24.37 32.42
N LYS A 73 0.58 24.16 31.77
CA LYS A 73 -0.35 23.08 32.13
C LYS A 73 0.05 21.74 31.55
N LEU A 74 0.64 21.76 30.35
CA LEU A 74 1.20 20.57 29.73
C LEU A 74 2.72 20.58 29.93
N THR A 75 3.23 19.55 30.59
CA THR A 75 4.67 19.28 30.71
C THR A 75 4.88 17.81 30.41
N VAL A 76 5.64 17.53 29.35
CA VAL A 76 6.02 16.16 28.96
C VAL A 76 7.50 15.98 29.27
N THR A 77 7.87 14.85 29.85
CA THR A 77 9.27 14.51 30.18
C THR A 77 9.67 13.26 29.43
N ASN A 78 10.82 13.30 28.75
CA ASN A 78 11.46 12.15 28.12
C ASN A 78 12.92 12.06 28.55
N VAL A 79 13.52 10.89 28.32
CA VAL A 79 14.94 10.63 28.58
C VAL A 79 15.69 10.65 27.26
N VAL A 80 16.88 11.26 27.27
CA VAL A 80 17.80 11.30 26.13
C VAL A 80 18.39 9.89 25.90
N ASP A 81 18.33 9.42 24.66
CA ASP A 81 18.88 8.12 24.27
C ASP A 81 20.42 8.09 24.16
N ASP A 82 20.95 6.91 23.84
CA ASP A 82 22.38 6.68 23.66
C ASP A 82 23.00 7.44 22.46
N GLN A 83 22.18 7.99 21.54
CA GLN A 83 22.63 8.85 20.45
C GLN A 83 22.60 10.34 20.82
N GLY A 84 22.23 10.68 22.07
CA GLY A 84 22.13 12.05 22.54
C GLY A 84 20.84 12.74 22.07
N SER A 85 19.80 11.98 21.73
CA SER A 85 18.57 12.53 21.18
C SER A 85 17.33 12.21 22.03
N THR A 86 16.33 13.08 21.96
CA THR A 86 14.96 12.75 22.40
C THR A 86 13.93 13.47 21.54
N LEU A 87 12.74 12.89 21.40
CA LEU A 87 11.68 13.40 20.55
C LEU A 87 10.36 13.48 21.30
N PHE A 88 9.72 14.64 21.23
CA PHE A 88 8.39 14.90 21.76
C PHE A 88 7.41 14.96 20.59
N ARG A 89 6.31 14.22 20.67
CA ARG A 89 5.30 14.08 19.61
C ARG A 89 3.94 14.57 20.08
N GLU A 90 3.04 14.72 19.10
CA GLU A 90 1.63 15.04 19.33
C GLU A 90 1.46 16.33 20.16
N LEU A 91 2.41 17.26 20.00
CA LEU A 91 2.37 18.57 20.65
C LEU A 91 1.35 19.47 19.94
N THR A 92 0.62 20.26 20.71
CA THR A 92 -0.31 21.24 20.13
C THR A 92 0.47 22.37 19.44
N PRO A 93 0.08 22.74 18.20
CA PRO A 93 0.68 23.88 17.53
C PRO A 93 0.56 25.17 18.35
N GLY A 94 1.60 25.99 18.31
CA GLY A 94 1.64 27.28 19.01
C GLY A 94 3.06 27.73 19.37
N ASP A 95 3.15 29.01 19.70
CA ASP A 95 4.38 29.66 20.16
C ASP A 95 4.60 29.47 21.66
N GLY A 96 5.84 29.63 22.12
CA GLY A 96 6.14 29.79 23.55
C GLY A 96 6.47 28.48 24.28
N TRP A 97 6.67 27.39 23.56
CA TRP A 97 7.14 26.14 24.16
C TRP A 97 8.56 26.31 24.70
N VAL A 98 8.84 25.75 25.88
CA VAL A 98 10.17 25.82 26.49
C VAL A 98 10.68 24.41 26.74
N VAL A 99 11.93 24.18 26.38
CA VAL A 99 12.66 22.93 26.60
C VAL A 99 13.62 23.13 27.76
N THR A 100 13.62 22.22 28.73
CA THR A 100 14.53 22.27 29.89
C THR A 100 15.24 20.94 30.09
N SER A 101 16.51 20.98 30.48
CA SER A 101 17.32 19.82 30.88
C SER A 101 18.24 20.21 32.02
N GLY A 102 18.03 19.64 33.21
CA GLY A 102 18.75 20.08 34.41
C GLY A 102 18.54 21.57 34.70
N THR A 103 19.63 22.36 34.63
CA THR A 103 19.60 23.83 34.80
C THR A 103 19.51 24.60 33.49
N GLU A 104 19.66 23.92 32.35
CA GLU A 104 19.57 24.52 31.03
C GLU A 104 18.11 24.68 30.61
N HIS A 105 17.79 25.81 29.97
CA HIS A 105 16.47 26.09 29.42
C HIS A 105 16.61 26.82 28.10
N SER A 106 15.71 26.53 27.17
CA SER A 106 15.65 27.19 25.88
C SER A 106 14.99 28.56 25.98
N GLY A 107 15.21 29.40 24.96
CA GLY A 107 14.21 30.42 24.62
C GLY A 107 12.89 29.78 24.18
N PRO A 108 11.80 30.55 24.08
CA PRO A 108 10.54 30.04 23.55
C PRO A 108 10.71 29.56 22.09
N VAL A 109 10.13 28.41 21.76
CA VAL A 109 10.07 27.85 20.40
C VAL A 109 8.63 27.69 19.93
N THR A 110 8.45 27.61 18.61
CA THR A 110 7.15 27.47 17.96
C THR A 110 6.97 26.07 17.41
N VAL A 111 5.93 25.37 17.85
CA VAL A 111 5.49 24.11 17.23
C VAL A 111 4.50 24.44 16.14
N THR A 112 4.73 23.93 14.93
CA THR A 112 3.85 24.19 13.77
C THR A 112 2.77 23.12 13.65
N GLY A 113 1.68 23.47 12.97
CA GLY A 113 0.60 22.57 12.59
C GLY A 113 0.79 21.98 11.19
N PRO A 114 0.00 20.95 10.84
CA PRO A 114 0.05 20.32 9.51
C PRO A 114 -0.30 21.27 8.36
N ASP A 115 -1.15 22.26 8.63
CA ASP A 115 -1.61 23.23 7.64
C ASP A 115 -0.67 24.44 7.48
N ASP A 116 0.40 24.52 8.28
CA ASP A 116 1.39 25.60 8.17
C ASP A 116 2.27 25.40 6.94
N VAL A 117 2.09 26.25 5.93
CA VAL A 117 2.89 26.23 4.70
C VAL A 117 4.08 27.20 4.85
N PRO A 118 5.33 26.76 4.64
CA PRO A 118 6.49 27.64 4.73
C PRO A 118 6.51 28.65 3.57
N SER A 119 7.27 29.73 3.74
CA SER A 119 7.49 30.71 2.67
C SER A 119 8.10 30.01 1.43
N PRO A 120 7.64 30.33 0.19
CA PRO A 120 8.24 29.79 -1.03
C PRO A 120 9.75 30.00 -1.14
N SER A 121 10.29 31.05 -0.48
CA SER A 121 11.73 31.32 -0.41
C SER A 121 12.53 30.16 0.20
N LEU A 122 11.91 29.31 1.03
CA LEU A 122 12.51 28.08 1.52
C LEU A 122 13.00 27.23 0.34
N TYR A 123 12.18 27.09 -0.71
CA TYR A 123 12.46 26.21 -1.84
C TYR A 123 13.25 26.90 -2.97
N THR A 124 13.06 28.21 -3.16
CA THR A 124 13.69 28.94 -4.29
C THR A 124 15.01 29.61 -3.94
N GLU A 125 15.24 29.96 -2.67
CA GLU A 125 16.40 30.74 -2.24
C GLU A 125 17.27 30.00 -1.21
N GLN A 126 16.64 29.31 -0.26
CA GLN A 126 17.34 28.66 0.86
C GLN A 126 17.73 27.21 0.54
N GLN A 127 16.98 26.55 -0.35
CA GLN A 127 17.23 25.18 -0.75
C GLN A 127 18.49 25.08 -1.60
N THR A 128 19.40 24.18 -1.22
CA THR A 128 20.56 23.85 -2.06
C THR A 128 20.06 23.17 -3.33
N LEU A 129 20.58 23.61 -4.49
CA LEU A 129 20.29 22.96 -5.76
C LEU A 129 20.69 21.48 -5.68
N LEU A 130 19.75 20.60 -6.04
CA LEU A 130 20.04 19.19 -6.14
C LEU A 130 21.05 18.96 -7.28
N PRO A 131 22.01 18.03 -7.11
CA PRO A 131 22.92 17.69 -8.20
C PRO A 131 22.13 17.26 -9.43
N ALA A 132 22.40 17.90 -10.57
CA ALA A 132 21.81 17.52 -11.85
C ALA A 132 22.41 16.18 -12.32
N GLY A 133 21.90 15.07 -11.79
CA GLY A 133 22.46 13.73 -11.98
C GLY A 133 23.37 13.31 -10.82
N GLY A 134 22.78 13.00 -9.66
CA GLY A 134 23.51 12.49 -8.51
C GLY A 134 22.75 12.55 -7.19
N PHE A 135 23.45 12.19 -6.12
CA PHE A 135 22.91 12.14 -4.77
C PHE A 135 23.06 13.48 -4.04
N GLY A 136 22.03 13.89 -3.31
CA GLY A 136 22.02 15.10 -2.48
C GLY A 136 20.98 15.05 -1.36
N TYR A 137 20.67 16.22 -0.80
CA TYR A 137 19.76 16.38 0.32
C TYR A 137 18.77 17.52 0.10
N ILE A 138 17.52 17.31 0.51
CA ILE A 138 16.44 18.32 0.54
C ILE A 138 16.24 18.74 2.00
N ALA A 139 16.17 20.04 2.28
CA ALA A 139 15.84 20.54 3.61
C ALA A 139 14.33 20.73 3.72
N THR A 140 13.71 20.18 4.76
CA THR A 140 12.29 20.35 5.07
C THR A 140 12.06 21.60 5.92
N ARG A 141 10.80 21.98 6.12
CA ARG A 141 10.40 23.19 6.87
C ARG A 141 10.92 23.25 8.31
N ASP A 142 11.22 22.11 8.92
CA ASP A 142 11.77 21.99 10.28
C ASP A 142 13.29 21.84 10.30
N GLY A 143 13.97 21.94 9.16
CA GLY A 143 15.42 21.81 9.03
C GLY A 143 15.94 20.37 8.98
N THR A 144 15.08 19.35 9.09
CA THR A 144 15.46 17.97 8.79
C THR A 144 15.89 17.86 7.33
N THR A 145 16.89 17.03 7.05
CA THR A 145 17.33 16.80 5.67
C THR A 145 16.93 15.41 5.20
N LEU A 146 16.35 15.34 4.00
CA LEU A 146 15.94 14.11 3.36
C LEU A 146 16.88 13.78 2.21
N SER A 147 17.35 12.55 2.13
CA SER A 147 18.23 12.12 1.06
C SER A 147 17.49 11.94 -0.26
N ALA A 148 18.08 12.43 -1.33
CA ALA A 148 17.52 12.39 -2.68
C ALA A 148 18.57 11.93 -3.69
N ASN A 149 18.15 11.18 -4.71
CA ASN A 149 18.98 10.83 -5.86
C ASN A 149 18.28 11.26 -7.15
N VAL A 150 18.96 12.08 -7.94
CA VAL A 150 18.46 12.64 -9.20
C VAL A 150 19.09 11.88 -10.35
N ILE A 151 18.28 11.39 -11.27
CA ILE A 151 18.74 10.75 -12.51
C ILE A 151 18.03 11.43 -13.69
N LEU A 152 18.80 12.10 -14.53
CA LEU A 152 18.29 12.78 -15.72
C LEU A 152 18.27 11.82 -16.92
N PRO A 153 17.31 11.97 -17.85
CA PRO A 153 17.23 11.14 -19.07
C PRO A 153 18.29 11.53 -20.11
N GLY A 154 19.01 12.64 -19.87
CA GLY A 154 20.07 13.15 -20.73
C GLY A 154 20.87 14.25 -20.03
N PRO A 155 21.82 14.88 -20.76
CA PRO A 155 22.62 15.97 -20.22
C PRO A 155 21.77 17.15 -19.72
N VAL A 156 22.16 17.79 -18.62
CA VAL A 156 21.37 18.85 -17.97
C VAL A 156 21.06 20.03 -18.91
N GLU A 157 21.98 20.36 -19.81
CA GLU A 157 21.86 21.43 -20.80
C GLU A 157 20.81 21.20 -21.89
N LYS A 158 20.30 19.96 -22.01
CA LYS A 158 19.19 19.62 -22.91
C LYS A 158 17.83 19.62 -22.21
N GLY A 159 17.80 19.88 -20.91
CA GLY A 159 16.57 20.13 -20.17
C GLY A 159 15.96 21.50 -20.50
N PRO A 160 14.93 21.93 -19.75
CA PRO A 160 14.35 21.23 -18.61
C PRO A 160 13.57 19.97 -19.02
N TYR A 161 13.47 18.99 -18.12
CA TYR A 161 12.87 17.68 -18.35
C TYR A 161 11.54 17.53 -17.62
N PRO A 162 10.57 16.79 -18.17
CA PRO A 162 9.44 16.34 -17.36
C PRO A 162 9.95 15.46 -16.22
N THR A 163 9.46 15.69 -15.00
CA THR A 163 10.06 15.09 -13.80
C THR A 163 9.03 14.32 -13.01
N VAL A 164 9.44 13.13 -12.55
CA VAL A 164 8.67 12.30 -11.63
C VAL A 164 9.43 12.08 -10.32
N VAL A 165 8.69 12.07 -9.21
CA VAL A 165 9.21 11.89 -7.87
C VAL A 165 8.71 10.57 -7.28
N GLU A 166 9.63 9.76 -6.75
CA GLU A 166 9.33 8.59 -5.94
C GLU A 166 9.72 8.89 -4.48
N TYR A 167 8.74 8.91 -3.58
CA TYR A 167 8.93 9.20 -2.15
C TYR A 167 8.60 7.97 -1.31
N SER A 168 9.57 7.39 -0.61
CA SER A 168 9.41 6.06 0.00
C SER A 168 10.22 5.86 1.28
N GLY A 169 9.70 4.98 2.16
CA GLY A 169 10.46 4.41 3.27
C GLY A 169 11.45 3.30 2.87
N TYR A 170 11.48 2.88 1.59
CA TYR A 170 12.44 1.92 1.05
C TYR A 170 13.82 2.56 0.78
N GLN A 171 14.36 2.48 -0.43
CA GLN A 171 15.69 3.01 -0.76
C GLN A 171 15.74 3.73 -2.13
N PRO A 172 14.75 4.57 -2.50
CA PRO A 172 14.74 5.22 -3.81
C PRO A 172 15.90 6.23 -3.99
N SER A 173 16.51 6.70 -2.89
CA SER A 173 17.68 7.59 -2.93
C SER A 173 19.04 6.85 -2.90
N ASP A 174 19.04 5.53 -2.85
CA ASP A 174 20.27 4.73 -2.99
C ASP A 174 20.78 4.83 -4.45
N PRO A 175 21.99 5.39 -4.70
CA PRO A 175 22.52 5.52 -6.05
C PRO A 175 22.72 4.19 -6.78
N ASP A 176 22.88 3.10 -6.05
CA ASP A 176 23.07 1.76 -6.63
C ASP A 176 21.73 1.12 -7.05
N SER A 177 20.59 1.71 -6.67
CA SER A 177 19.24 1.23 -6.96
C SER A 177 18.65 1.91 -8.21
N ALA A 178 19.22 1.65 -9.39
CA ALA A 178 18.87 2.35 -10.63
C ALA A 178 17.69 1.74 -11.43
N ALA A 179 17.16 0.59 -11.04
CA ALA A 179 16.18 -0.16 -11.84
C ALA A 179 14.88 0.62 -12.09
N THR A 180 14.29 1.18 -11.02
CA THR A 180 13.07 1.99 -11.14
C THR A 180 13.31 3.26 -11.94
N ALA A 181 14.44 3.94 -11.71
CA ALA A 181 14.82 5.13 -12.46
C ALA A 181 14.97 4.86 -13.97
N ALA A 182 15.46 3.68 -14.37
CA ALA A 182 15.59 3.28 -15.76
C ALA A 182 14.24 3.18 -16.49
N ILE A 183 13.17 2.83 -15.77
CA ILE A 183 11.79 2.78 -16.30
C ILE A 183 11.38 4.17 -16.80
N TYR A 184 11.67 5.22 -16.03
CA TYR A 184 11.21 6.59 -16.34
C TYR A 184 12.18 7.35 -17.25
N THR A 185 13.49 7.21 -17.01
CA THR A 185 14.52 7.91 -17.79
C THR A 185 14.55 7.48 -19.24
N SER A 186 14.26 6.20 -19.52
CA SER A 186 14.09 5.70 -20.88
C SER A 186 12.87 6.28 -21.63
N GLN A 187 11.86 6.77 -20.91
CA GLN A 187 10.68 7.45 -21.47
C GLN A 187 10.89 8.98 -21.57
N GLY A 188 12.08 9.46 -21.20
CA GLY A 188 12.46 10.87 -21.25
C GLY A 188 12.11 11.68 -20.00
N PHE A 189 11.82 11.03 -18.87
CA PHE A 189 11.57 11.70 -17.60
C PHE A 189 12.83 11.80 -16.76
N ALA A 190 13.04 12.93 -16.09
CA ALA A 190 13.92 12.97 -14.93
C ALA A 190 13.25 12.24 -13.77
N TYR A 191 14.02 11.43 -13.05
CA TYR A 191 13.58 10.68 -11.89
C TYR A 191 14.25 11.23 -10.64
N VAL A 192 13.48 11.50 -9.59
CA VAL A 192 13.98 11.87 -8.28
C VAL A 192 13.48 10.89 -7.23
N GLY A 193 14.39 10.06 -6.73
CA GLY A 193 14.09 9.12 -5.65
C GLY A 193 14.44 9.72 -4.30
N VAL A 194 13.49 9.80 -3.38
CA VAL A 194 13.64 10.45 -2.07
C VAL A 194 13.28 9.50 -0.96
N ASN A 195 14.18 9.35 0.01
CA ASN A 195 13.93 8.58 1.21
C ASN A 195 13.12 9.39 2.21
N MET A 196 12.07 8.78 2.77
CA MET A 196 11.25 9.35 3.83
C MET A 196 12.06 9.63 5.10
N ARG A 197 11.57 10.59 5.92
CA ARG A 197 12.11 10.87 7.25
C ARG A 197 12.30 9.59 8.06
N GLY A 198 13.48 9.49 8.69
CA GLY A 198 13.90 8.34 9.48
C GLY A 198 14.29 7.09 8.69
N THR A 199 14.44 7.17 7.37
CA THR A 199 14.86 6.05 6.50
C THR A 199 16.08 6.42 5.65
N GLY A 200 16.84 5.42 5.17
CA GLY A 200 18.02 5.68 4.35
C GLY A 200 19.02 6.65 5.01
N CYS A 201 19.52 7.62 4.24
CA CYS A 201 20.31 8.74 4.76
C CYS A 201 19.46 9.95 5.17
N SER A 202 18.13 9.85 5.19
CA SER A 202 17.24 10.93 5.66
C SER A 202 17.23 11.01 7.19
N GLY A 203 17.21 12.24 7.70
CA GLY A 203 17.18 12.55 9.12
C GLY A 203 15.81 12.30 9.75
N GLY A 204 15.73 12.56 11.06
CA GLY A 204 14.48 12.42 11.82
C GLY A 204 14.18 10.98 12.25
N SER A 205 12.95 10.80 12.70
CA SER A 205 12.44 9.53 13.20
C SER A 205 11.30 9.00 12.31
N TYR A 206 11.21 7.68 12.19
CA TYR A 206 10.26 6.99 11.34
C TYR A 206 9.08 6.41 12.14
N ARG A 207 7.86 6.75 11.72
CA ARG A 207 6.60 6.05 12.03
C ARG A 207 5.87 5.85 10.69
N PHE A 208 4.82 5.04 10.60
CA PHE A 208 4.09 4.91 9.32
C PHE A 208 3.31 6.18 9.01
N PHE A 209 3.62 6.81 7.87
CA PHE A 209 2.88 7.95 7.30
C PHE A 209 2.46 9.01 8.34
N GLU A 210 3.31 9.25 9.34
CA GLU A 210 3.07 10.26 10.35
C GLU A 210 2.86 11.61 9.67
N THR A 211 2.02 12.48 10.25
CA THR A 211 1.69 13.78 9.67
C THR A 211 2.91 14.53 9.13
N VAL A 212 4.01 14.53 9.89
CA VAL A 212 5.28 15.16 9.49
C VAL A 212 5.87 14.56 8.20
N GLN A 213 5.75 13.26 7.96
CA GLN A 213 6.20 12.62 6.71
C GLN A 213 5.32 12.99 5.52
N SER A 214 4.04 13.27 5.73
CA SER A 214 3.14 13.73 4.65
C SER A 214 3.50 15.16 4.21
N VAL A 215 3.74 16.05 5.17
CA VAL A 215 4.14 17.44 4.89
C VAL A 215 5.61 17.57 4.48
N ASP A 216 6.48 16.64 4.87
CA ASP A 216 7.81 16.48 4.26
C ASP A 216 7.70 16.17 2.77
N GLY A 217 6.75 15.30 2.39
CA GLY A 217 6.47 15.03 0.99
C GLY A 217 5.98 16.27 0.23
N TYR A 218 5.20 17.15 0.86
CA TYR A 218 4.89 18.48 0.30
C TYR A 218 6.19 19.26 0.03
N ASP A 219 7.07 19.35 1.03
CA ASP A 219 8.33 20.09 0.91
C ASP A 219 9.22 19.52 -0.19
N VAL A 220 9.24 18.19 -0.34
CA VAL A 220 9.95 17.49 -1.43
C VAL A 220 9.41 17.90 -2.80
N ILE A 221 8.09 17.94 -2.97
CA ILE A 221 7.48 18.31 -4.26
C ILE A 221 7.87 19.75 -4.64
N GLU A 222 7.72 20.70 -3.72
CA GLU A 222 8.04 22.10 -3.99
C GLU A 222 9.56 22.32 -4.19
N ALA A 223 10.41 21.65 -3.40
CA ALA A 223 11.87 21.72 -3.54
C ALA A 223 12.38 21.16 -4.88
N VAL A 224 11.80 20.04 -5.35
CA VAL A 224 12.14 19.46 -6.65
C VAL A 224 11.61 20.34 -7.77
N ALA A 225 10.36 20.81 -7.69
CA ALA A 225 9.78 21.69 -8.70
C ALA A 225 10.56 22.99 -8.90
N ALA A 226 11.17 23.52 -7.83
CA ALA A 226 12.00 24.74 -7.90
C ALA A 226 13.32 24.56 -8.69
N GLN A 227 13.74 23.33 -9.01
CA GLN A 227 15.00 23.09 -9.70
C GLN A 227 14.95 23.55 -11.18
N PRO A 228 16.03 24.16 -11.72
CA PRO A 228 16.03 24.76 -13.06
C PRO A 228 15.92 23.73 -14.20
N TRP A 229 16.19 22.46 -13.92
CA TRP A 229 16.07 21.37 -14.88
C TRP A 229 14.69 20.70 -14.87
N VAL A 230 13.72 21.18 -14.07
CA VAL A 230 12.34 20.68 -14.05
C VAL A 230 11.47 21.48 -15.01
N MET A 231 10.81 20.77 -15.93
CA MET A 231 9.97 21.38 -16.96
C MET A 231 8.73 22.02 -16.32
N GLY A 232 8.57 23.32 -16.57
CA GLY A 232 7.41 24.08 -16.12
C GLY A 232 7.26 24.19 -14.60
N HIS A 233 8.29 23.85 -13.83
CA HIS A 233 8.23 23.80 -12.36
C HIS A 233 7.07 22.95 -11.85
N GLN A 234 6.79 21.84 -12.53
CA GLN A 234 5.74 20.89 -12.15
C GLN A 234 6.29 19.46 -12.18
N VAL A 235 5.81 18.63 -11.25
CA VAL A 235 6.24 17.23 -11.12
C VAL A 235 5.04 16.30 -11.02
N GLY A 236 5.20 15.07 -11.48
CA GLY A 236 4.30 13.96 -11.13
C GLY A 236 4.88 13.12 -10.01
N MET A 237 4.04 12.38 -9.28
CA MET A 237 4.53 11.31 -8.40
C MET A 237 4.29 9.94 -9.02
N VAL A 238 5.20 9.01 -8.73
CA VAL A 238 5.19 7.65 -9.26
C VAL A 238 5.62 6.64 -8.19
N GLY A 239 5.28 5.37 -8.41
CA GLY A 239 5.74 4.26 -7.58
C GLY A 239 4.65 3.21 -7.31
N ILE A 240 5.10 2.06 -6.83
CA ILE A 240 4.29 0.89 -6.49
C ILE A 240 4.43 0.55 -5.01
N SER A 241 3.40 0.05 -4.34
CA SER A 241 3.45 -0.35 -2.93
C SER A 241 3.58 0.87 -2.02
N TYR A 242 4.56 0.89 -1.10
CA TYR A 242 4.89 2.03 -0.27
C TYR A 242 4.96 3.36 -1.04
N PRO A 243 5.79 3.54 -2.09
CA PRO A 243 5.78 4.77 -2.88
C PRO A 243 4.51 4.98 -3.72
N GLY A 244 3.64 3.97 -3.88
CA GLY A 244 2.28 4.17 -4.37
C GLY A 244 1.41 4.83 -3.30
N ILE A 245 1.41 4.26 -2.09
CA ILE A 245 0.62 4.69 -0.94
C ILE A 245 0.99 6.12 -0.52
N SER A 246 2.29 6.44 -0.44
CA SER A 246 2.77 7.75 -0.03
C SER A 246 2.23 8.90 -0.88
N GLN A 247 1.95 8.65 -2.16
CA GLN A 247 1.37 9.65 -3.06
C GLN A 247 0.00 10.14 -2.58
N LEU A 248 -0.81 9.23 -2.01
CA LEU A 248 -2.14 9.58 -1.50
C LEU A 248 -2.04 10.55 -0.33
N PHE A 249 -1.10 10.28 0.59
CA PHE A 249 -0.79 11.11 1.74
C PHE A 249 -0.25 12.48 1.31
N VAL A 250 0.75 12.50 0.43
CA VAL A 250 1.36 13.74 -0.05
C VAL A 250 0.36 14.57 -0.84
N ALA A 251 -0.38 13.99 -1.78
CA ALA A 251 -1.34 14.73 -2.59
C ALA A 251 -2.52 15.29 -1.77
N ALA A 252 -2.86 14.67 -0.64
CA ALA A 252 -3.87 15.19 0.28
C ALA A 252 -3.43 16.49 0.99
N THR A 253 -2.12 16.76 1.04
CA THR A 253 -1.56 18.06 1.51
C THR A 253 -1.59 19.15 0.43
N GLN A 254 -2.00 18.81 -0.79
CA GLN A 254 -2.17 19.71 -1.94
C GLN A 254 -0.94 20.58 -2.30
N PRO A 255 0.24 19.99 -2.59
CA PRO A 255 1.38 20.75 -3.06
C PRO A 255 1.07 21.49 -4.38
N PRO A 256 1.24 22.82 -4.46
CA PRO A 256 0.89 23.60 -5.66
C PRO A 256 1.61 23.16 -6.94
N SER A 257 2.83 22.62 -6.80
CA SER A 257 3.65 22.19 -7.92
C SER A 257 3.42 20.72 -8.33
N LEU A 258 2.52 20.01 -7.63
CA LEU A 258 2.11 18.66 -7.99
C LEU A 258 1.14 18.68 -9.17
N ASN A 259 1.50 18.01 -10.27
CA ASN A 259 0.68 17.95 -11.47
C ASN A 259 -0.29 16.77 -11.47
N SER A 260 0.17 15.59 -11.04
CA SER A 260 -0.60 14.35 -11.06
C SER A 260 0.04 13.29 -10.16
N ILE A 261 -0.74 12.30 -9.73
CA ILE A 261 -0.24 11.11 -9.04
C ILE A 261 -0.60 9.83 -9.80
N THR A 262 0.24 8.81 -9.67
CA THR A 262 0.00 7.49 -10.24
C THR A 262 0.20 6.36 -9.20
N PRO A 263 -0.71 6.20 -8.21
CA PRO A 263 -0.56 5.19 -7.17
C PRO A 263 -0.76 3.77 -7.73
N LEU A 264 0.25 2.90 -7.57
CA LEU A 264 0.17 1.50 -8.00
C LEU A 264 0.22 0.54 -6.79
N SER A 265 -0.64 -0.47 -6.76
CA SER A 265 -0.76 -1.50 -5.71
C SER A 265 -0.75 -0.91 -4.29
N VAL A 266 -1.83 -0.22 -3.93
CA VAL A 266 -1.95 0.55 -2.69
C VAL A 266 -2.96 -0.07 -1.73
N ILE A 267 -2.99 0.44 -0.51
CA ILE A 267 -4.05 0.20 0.49
C ILE A 267 -5.03 1.37 0.52
N ASP A 268 -6.27 1.11 0.91
CA ASP A 268 -7.29 2.13 1.20
C ASP A 268 -7.54 2.34 2.70
N ASP A 269 -7.42 1.27 3.48
CA ASP A 269 -7.60 1.26 4.95
C ASP A 269 -6.63 0.23 5.53
N SER A 270 -5.58 0.68 6.22
CA SER A 270 -4.58 -0.25 6.80
C SER A 270 -5.20 -1.30 7.72
N TYR A 271 -6.14 -0.89 8.59
CA TYR A 271 -6.78 -1.77 9.57
C TYR A 271 -7.69 -2.78 8.87
N ARG A 272 -8.71 -2.32 8.13
CA ARG A 272 -9.74 -3.20 7.55
C ARG A 272 -9.26 -4.02 6.36
N SER A 273 -8.20 -3.59 5.66
CA SER A 273 -7.68 -4.30 4.49
C SER A 273 -6.57 -5.30 4.81
N THR A 274 -5.43 -4.82 5.27
CA THR A 274 -4.17 -5.57 5.23
C THR A 274 -3.78 -6.09 6.61
N LEU A 275 -3.94 -5.26 7.65
CA LEU A 275 -3.46 -5.56 8.99
C LEU A 275 -4.44 -6.44 9.77
N TYR A 276 -5.72 -6.09 9.77
CA TYR A 276 -6.81 -6.82 10.44
C TYR A 276 -7.99 -7.06 9.50
N PRO A 277 -7.83 -7.75 8.35
CA PRO A 277 -8.97 -8.13 7.53
C PRO A 277 -9.99 -8.91 8.38
N GLY A 278 -11.21 -8.38 8.47
CA GLY A 278 -12.27 -8.94 9.31
C GLY A 278 -11.99 -8.90 10.82
N GLY A 279 -11.06 -8.08 11.30
CA GLY A 279 -10.65 -8.04 12.71
C GLY A 279 -9.62 -9.10 13.10
N ILE A 280 -9.00 -9.79 12.13
CA ILE A 280 -8.04 -10.88 12.38
C ILE A 280 -6.64 -10.46 11.92
N LEU A 281 -5.67 -10.46 12.85
CA LEU A 281 -4.32 -9.98 12.57
C LEU A 281 -3.60 -10.83 11.51
N ASN A 282 -3.19 -10.19 10.41
CA ASN A 282 -2.34 -10.76 9.37
C ASN A 282 -0.86 -10.78 9.82
N THR A 283 -0.41 -11.91 10.33
CA THR A 283 0.97 -12.11 10.76
C THR A 283 1.92 -12.48 9.63
N GLY A 284 1.41 -13.03 8.53
CA GLY A 284 2.22 -13.52 7.42
C GLY A 284 2.92 -12.40 6.65
N PHE A 285 2.13 -11.41 6.20
CA PHE A 285 2.67 -10.23 5.53
C PHE A 285 2.78 -9.03 6.45
N ALA A 286 1.68 -8.53 7.02
CA ALA A 286 1.64 -7.18 7.62
C ALA A 286 2.60 -7.02 8.82
N VAL A 287 2.60 -7.95 9.78
CA VAL A 287 3.51 -7.91 10.94
C VAL A 287 4.96 -8.14 10.52
N ASN A 288 5.22 -9.13 9.65
CA ASN A 288 6.56 -9.44 9.17
C ASN A 288 7.18 -8.26 8.40
N TRP A 289 6.41 -7.67 7.49
CA TRP A 289 6.80 -6.48 6.74
C TRP A 289 7.04 -5.30 7.68
N THR A 290 6.20 -5.12 8.71
CA THR A 290 6.40 -4.08 9.73
C THR A 290 7.72 -4.27 10.47
N GLN A 291 8.03 -5.49 10.91
CA GLN A 291 9.30 -5.80 11.56
C GLN A 291 10.50 -5.48 10.65
N GLN A 292 10.41 -5.79 9.35
CA GLN A 292 11.46 -5.43 8.40
C GLN A 292 11.65 -3.91 8.29
N ARG A 293 10.57 -3.12 8.26
CA ARG A 293 10.67 -1.65 8.25
C ARG A 293 11.25 -1.11 9.54
N VAL A 294 10.86 -1.67 10.69
CA VAL A 294 11.47 -1.34 12.00
C VAL A 294 12.97 -1.58 11.95
N ASP A 295 13.40 -2.75 11.48
CA ASP A 295 14.82 -3.10 11.40
C ASP A 295 15.60 -2.22 10.41
N GLU A 296 15.02 -1.87 9.27
CA GLU A 296 15.63 -0.98 8.27
C GLU A 296 15.72 0.48 8.74
N SER A 297 14.79 0.92 9.60
CA SER A 297 14.76 2.29 10.13
C SER A 297 15.74 2.54 11.28
N LYS A 298 16.27 1.48 11.92
CA LYS A 298 17.33 1.56 12.94
C LYS A 298 18.59 2.27 12.40
N PRO A 299 19.48 2.78 13.28
CA PRO A 299 20.74 3.37 12.84
C PRO A 299 21.47 2.44 11.86
N TYR A 300 21.69 2.92 10.64
CA TYR A 300 22.33 2.16 9.57
C TYR A 300 21.66 0.83 9.18
N GLY A 301 20.36 0.66 9.46
CA GLY A 301 19.60 -0.56 9.15
C GLY A 301 19.56 -0.88 7.65
N GLN A 302 19.51 0.17 6.81
CA GLN A 302 19.75 0.06 5.37
C GLN A 302 21.26 0.11 5.08
N LYS A 303 21.85 -1.02 4.71
CA LYS A 303 23.32 -1.21 4.68
C LYS A 303 24.11 -0.19 3.86
N TRP A 304 23.54 0.34 2.77
CA TRP A 304 24.19 1.33 1.91
C TRP A 304 24.53 2.64 2.64
N THR A 305 23.72 2.98 3.65
CA THR A 305 23.87 4.22 4.45
C THR A 305 25.17 4.24 5.26
N LYS A 306 25.58 3.08 5.82
CA LYS A 306 26.85 2.98 6.55
C LYS A 306 28.04 3.21 5.65
N GLY A 307 28.03 2.60 4.45
CA GLY A 307 29.12 2.79 3.48
C GLY A 307 29.28 4.26 3.08
N ARG A 308 28.16 5.00 2.98
CA ARG A 308 28.15 6.44 2.70
C ARG A 308 28.72 7.27 3.85
N ALA A 309 28.26 7.03 5.07
CA ALA A 309 28.77 7.72 6.25
C ALA A 309 30.27 7.45 6.47
N ASP A 310 30.69 6.19 6.39
CA ASP A 310 32.10 5.79 6.49
C ASP A 310 32.95 6.36 5.33
N GLY A 311 32.31 6.62 4.18
CA GLY A 311 32.89 7.29 3.02
C GLY A 311 33.00 8.81 3.13
N GLY A 312 32.63 9.40 4.27
CA GLY A 312 32.78 10.82 4.57
C GLY A 312 31.51 11.67 4.40
N ASP A 313 30.35 11.05 4.14
CA ASP A 313 29.06 11.75 4.14
C ASP A 313 28.60 12.03 5.59
N THR A 314 29.08 13.15 6.16
CA THR A 314 28.77 13.54 7.53
C THR A 314 27.30 13.85 7.71
N ARG A 315 26.59 14.31 6.67
CA ARG A 315 25.15 14.55 6.74
C ARG A 315 24.37 13.25 6.91
N CYS A 316 24.74 12.20 6.18
CA CYS A 316 24.14 10.88 6.36
C CYS A 316 24.35 10.36 7.79
N ALA A 317 25.54 10.58 8.36
CA ALA A 317 25.88 10.20 9.72
C ALA A 317 25.04 10.96 10.76
N ASP A 318 24.96 12.29 10.65
CA ASP A 318 24.17 13.16 11.53
C ASP A 318 22.67 12.79 11.49
N ASN A 319 22.17 12.45 10.30
CA ASN A 319 20.79 12.03 10.07
C ASN A 319 20.42 10.69 10.73
N GLN A 320 21.39 9.94 11.27
CA GLN A 320 21.09 8.73 12.06
C GLN A 320 20.75 9.02 13.53
N SER A 321 20.88 10.27 14.00
CA SER A 321 20.83 10.62 15.44
C SER A 321 19.49 10.38 16.13
N LEU A 322 18.37 10.38 15.40
CA LEU A 322 17.01 10.21 15.96
C LEU A 322 16.45 8.80 15.81
N ARG A 323 17.23 7.84 15.28
CA ARG A 323 16.69 6.52 14.93
C ARG A 323 16.34 5.67 16.15
N LEU A 324 16.94 5.93 17.31
CA LEU A 324 16.55 5.29 18.57
C LEU A 324 15.24 5.86 19.17
N GLN A 325 14.70 6.96 18.62
CA GLN A 325 13.39 7.53 18.99
C GLN A 325 12.24 7.02 18.12
N ASN A 326 12.48 6.06 17.23
CA ASN A 326 11.41 5.42 16.47
C ASN A 326 10.50 4.64 17.43
N PRO A 327 9.16 4.77 17.31
CA PRO A 327 8.24 3.95 18.09
C PRO A 327 8.40 2.47 17.74
N ASP A 328 8.06 1.60 18.69
CA ASP A 328 7.95 0.17 18.42
C ASP A 328 6.63 -0.10 17.68
N LEU A 329 6.71 -0.10 16.34
CA LEU A 329 5.54 -0.29 15.48
C LEU A 329 4.92 -1.69 15.61
N VAL A 330 5.70 -2.70 16.01
CA VAL A 330 5.16 -4.05 16.24
C VAL A 330 4.37 -4.07 17.54
N GLN A 331 4.87 -3.39 18.58
CA GLN A 331 4.13 -3.21 19.83
C GLN A 331 2.88 -2.35 19.61
N GLU A 332 2.95 -1.28 18.83
CA GLU A 332 1.79 -0.45 18.47
C GLU A 332 0.67 -1.29 17.80
N ILE A 333 1.03 -2.25 16.94
CA ILE A 333 0.06 -3.23 16.41
C ILE A 333 -0.52 -4.08 17.55
N GLN A 334 0.29 -4.61 18.46
CA GLN A 334 -0.21 -5.44 19.57
C GLN A 334 -1.16 -4.68 20.51
N ASP A 335 -0.88 -3.40 20.74
CA ASP A 335 -1.65 -2.55 21.65
C ASP A 335 -2.98 -2.09 21.02
N ASN A 336 -3.16 -2.24 19.70
CA ASN A 336 -4.34 -1.80 18.97
C ASN A 336 -5.01 -2.95 18.17
N PRO A 337 -5.54 -3.99 18.84
CA PRO A 337 -6.22 -5.11 18.16
C PRO A 337 -7.60 -4.73 17.59
N TYR A 338 -8.17 -3.60 18.01
CA TYR A 338 -9.43 -3.05 17.54
C TYR A 338 -9.20 -1.80 16.69
N TYR A 339 -10.22 -1.40 15.93
CA TYR A 339 -10.19 -0.16 15.19
C TYR A 339 -10.17 1.03 16.17
N ALA A 340 -9.00 1.66 16.30
CA ALA A 340 -8.74 2.73 17.26
C ALA A 340 -8.76 4.10 16.57
N ASN A 341 -9.87 4.84 16.69
CA ASN A 341 -9.92 6.24 16.26
C ASN A 341 -9.12 7.12 17.26
N PRO A 342 -8.21 8.00 16.81
CA PRO A 342 -7.93 8.43 15.43
C PRO A 342 -6.77 7.73 14.71
N LEU A 343 -6.05 6.80 15.37
CA LEU A 343 -4.88 6.14 14.80
C LEU A 343 -5.21 5.36 13.51
N ALA A 344 -6.31 4.61 13.49
CA ALA A 344 -6.69 3.83 12.32
C ALA A 344 -7.11 4.73 11.14
N ASP A 345 -7.81 5.84 11.40
CA ASP A 345 -8.20 6.83 10.40
C ASP A 345 -6.99 7.49 9.73
N SER A 346 -5.95 7.80 10.52
CA SER A 346 -4.74 8.44 10.00
C SER A 346 -3.97 7.54 9.02
N LEU A 347 -4.20 6.21 9.06
CA LEU A 347 -3.60 5.22 8.15
C LEU A 347 -4.61 4.65 7.13
N ALA A 348 -5.74 5.33 6.94
CA ALA A 348 -6.78 4.92 6.02
C ALA A 348 -7.00 5.99 4.92
N PRO A 349 -6.30 5.89 3.78
CA PRO A 349 -6.50 6.77 2.63
C PRO A 349 -7.95 7.07 2.23
N VAL A 350 -8.86 6.10 2.37
CA VAL A 350 -10.30 6.30 2.10
C VAL A 350 -10.91 7.50 2.85
N THR A 351 -10.34 7.88 4.00
CA THR A 351 -10.82 9.00 4.82
C THR A 351 -10.39 10.39 4.33
N PHE A 352 -9.38 10.47 3.45
CA PHE A 352 -8.77 11.75 3.08
C PHE A 352 -8.49 11.96 1.58
N VAL A 353 -8.67 10.93 0.73
CA VAL A 353 -8.45 11.10 -0.74
C VAL A 353 -9.39 12.11 -1.39
N ASN A 354 -10.50 12.49 -0.75
CA ASN A 354 -11.36 13.60 -1.17
C ASN A 354 -10.63 14.97 -1.21
N LYS A 355 -9.52 15.09 -0.48
CA LYS A 355 -8.65 16.27 -0.49
C LYS A 355 -7.76 16.36 -1.72
N ILE A 356 -7.54 15.27 -2.46
CA ILE A 356 -6.64 15.25 -3.62
C ILE A 356 -7.27 16.03 -4.78
N LYS A 357 -6.56 17.03 -5.31
CA LYS A 357 -7.05 17.96 -6.36
C LYS A 357 -6.38 17.80 -7.73
N VAL A 358 -5.48 16.83 -7.86
CA VAL A 358 -4.75 16.55 -9.10
C VAL A 358 -5.31 15.30 -9.79
N PRO A 359 -5.15 15.15 -11.12
CA PRO A 359 -5.44 13.90 -11.82
C PRO A 359 -4.76 12.68 -11.20
N VAL A 360 -5.45 11.55 -11.19
CA VAL A 360 -5.03 10.28 -10.57
C VAL A 360 -5.05 9.15 -11.59
N PHE A 361 -3.98 8.38 -11.68
CA PHE A 361 -3.97 7.04 -12.30
C PHE A 361 -3.75 5.97 -11.23
N LEU A 362 -4.76 5.16 -10.96
CA LEU A 362 -4.74 4.12 -9.94
C LEU A 362 -4.73 2.73 -10.61
N ALA A 363 -3.89 1.81 -10.14
CA ALA A 363 -3.98 0.41 -10.56
C ALA A 363 -3.59 -0.56 -9.44
N GLY A 364 -4.17 -1.76 -9.47
CA GLY A 364 -3.89 -2.80 -8.48
C GLY A 364 -4.63 -4.10 -8.79
N ALA A 365 -4.33 -5.14 -8.00
CA ALA A 365 -4.82 -6.49 -8.25
C ALA A 365 -5.68 -7.07 -7.12
N TRP A 366 -6.64 -7.93 -7.46
CA TRP A 366 -7.62 -8.48 -6.50
C TRP A 366 -7.03 -9.49 -5.50
N GLN A 367 -5.98 -10.21 -5.88
CA GLN A 367 -5.31 -11.23 -5.06
C GLN A 367 -3.94 -10.74 -4.55
N ASP A 368 -3.69 -9.43 -4.57
CA ASP A 368 -2.46 -8.82 -4.08
C ASP A 368 -2.11 -9.38 -2.70
N GLU A 369 -0.96 -10.06 -2.65
CA GLU A 369 -0.49 -10.79 -1.49
C GLU A 369 0.25 -9.91 -0.49
N GLN A 370 0.44 -8.63 -0.82
CA GLN A 370 1.07 -7.63 0.03
C GLN A 370 0.01 -6.67 0.57
N THR A 371 -0.57 -5.83 -0.30
CA THR A 371 -1.52 -4.78 0.11
C THR A 371 -2.98 -5.23 0.13
N GLY A 372 -3.26 -6.46 -0.33
CA GLY A 372 -4.63 -6.94 -0.44
C GLY A 372 -5.41 -6.30 -1.59
N GLY A 373 -6.55 -6.90 -1.93
CA GLY A 373 -7.41 -6.46 -3.03
C GLY A 373 -8.52 -5.48 -2.65
N HIS A 374 -8.48 -4.90 -1.44
CA HIS A 374 -9.58 -4.10 -0.88
C HIS A 374 -9.58 -2.63 -1.36
N PHE A 375 -8.45 -2.13 -1.87
CA PHE A 375 -8.28 -0.73 -2.31
C PHE A 375 -9.36 -0.13 -3.22
N PRO A 376 -10.11 -0.89 -4.06
CA PRO A 376 -11.17 -0.33 -4.89
C PRO A 376 -12.29 0.31 -4.07
N ALA A 377 -12.46 -0.05 -2.80
CA ALA A 377 -13.38 0.61 -1.88
C ALA A 377 -13.11 2.12 -1.70
N MET A 378 -11.89 2.58 -1.97
CA MET A 378 -11.51 4.00 -1.91
C MET A 378 -11.93 4.82 -3.12
N ILE A 379 -12.12 4.20 -4.28
CA ILE A 379 -12.31 4.92 -5.55
C ILE A 379 -13.44 5.98 -5.47
N PRO A 380 -14.61 5.70 -4.86
CA PRO A 380 -15.69 6.69 -4.78
C PRO A 380 -15.36 7.91 -3.92
N ALA A 381 -14.36 7.80 -3.03
CA ALA A 381 -13.97 8.88 -2.13
C ALA A 381 -13.12 9.96 -2.82
N PHE A 382 -12.62 9.72 -4.05
CA PHE A 382 -11.89 10.72 -4.86
C PHE A 382 -12.83 11.79 -5.46
N THR A 383 -13.54 12.51 -4.60
CA THR A 383 -14.48 13.58 -4.99
C THR A 383 -13.79 14.90 -5.33
N GLY A 384 -12.50 15.04 -4.98
CA GLY A 384 -11.73 16.25 -5.21
C GLY A 384 -10.95 16.29 -6.51
N SER A 385 -10.69 15.13 -7.13
CA SER A 385 -9.82 15.03 -8.30
C SER A 385 -10.62 15.32 -9.58
N PRO A 386 -10.04 16.05 -10.54
CA PRO A 386 -10.71 16.32 -11.82
C PRO A 386 -10.85 15.06 -12.69
N HIS A 387 -9.91 14.11 -12.58
CA HIS A 387 -9.90 12.87 -13.35
C HIS A 387 -9.29 11.73 -12.54
N VAL A 388 -10.01 10.61 -12.45
CA VAL A 388 -9.55 9.40 -11.78
C VAL A 388 -9.64 8.25 -12.78
N TYR A 389 -8.49 7.81 -13.28
CA TYR A 389 -8.40 6.63 -14.14
C TYR A 389 -8.01 5.43 -13.29
N VAL A 390 -8.72 4.33 -13.43
CA VAL A 390 -8.50 3.12 -12.65
C VAL A 390 -8.33 1.93 -13.57
N THR A 391 -7.30 1.11 -13.31
CA THR A 391 -7.11 -0.18 -13.98
C THR A 391 -7.04 -1.31 -12.96
N LEU A 392 -8.00 -2.24 -13.00
CA LEU A 392 -8.16 -3.31 -12.02
C LEU A 392 -7.96 -4.67 -12.70
N THR A 393 -7.30 -5.61 -12.02
CA THR A 393 -6.95 -6.92 -12.61
C THR A 393 -6.94 -8.04 -11.57
N ASN A 394 -7.12 -9.30 -11.97
CA ASN A 394 -6.70 -10.42 -11.13
C ASN A 394 -5.17 -10.51 -11.11
N GLY A 395 -4.63 -11.06 -10.03
CA GLY A 395 -3.19 -11.22 -9.86
C GLY A 395 -2.66 -10.76 -8.51
N LEU A 396 -1.35 -10.61 -8.47
CA LEU A 396 -0.52 -10.36 -7.31
C LEU A 396 -0.03 -8.90 -7.29
N HIS A 397 0.89 -8.60 -6.38
CA HIS A 397 1.36 -7.25 -6.14
C HIS A 397 1.93 -6.54 -7.37
N THR A 398 2.62 -7.27 -8.26
CA THR A 398 3.34 -6.67 -9.39
C THR A 398 2.48 -6.45 -10.62
N GLU A 399 1.26 -6.96 -10.67
CA GLU A 399 0.41 -6.87 -11.87
C GLU A 399 0.05 -5.43 -12.26
N ALA A 400 0.10 -4.47 -11.33
CA ALA A 400 -0.01 -3.04 -11.62
C ALA A 400 1.11 -2.50 -12.54
N LEU A 401 2.25 -3.21 -12.64
CA LEU A 401 3.36 -2.90 -13.56
C LEU A 401 3.28 -3.67 -14.88
N SER A 402 2.28 -4.54 -15.07
CA SER A 402 2.19 -5.38 -16.26
C SER A 402 2.04 -4.52 -17.53
N PRO A 403 2.58 -4.95 -18.68
CA PRO A 403 2.49 -4.18 -19.92
C PRO A 403 1.06 -3.73 -20.29
N PRO A 404 0.00 -4.54 -20.14
CA PRO A 404 -1.38 -4.11 -20.38
C PRO A 404 -1.83 -2.87 -19.60
N ILE A 405 -1.25 -2.62 -18.43
CA ILE A 405 -1.50 -1.43 -17.59
C ILE A 405 -0.50 -0.33 -17.92
N ALA A 406 0.77 -0.69 -18.11
CA ALA A 406 1.87 0.24 -18.35
C ALA A 406 1.65 1.14 -19.58
N GLY A 407 0.99 0.66 -20.63
CA GLY A 407 0.67 1.48 -21.80
C GLY A 407 -0.16 2.72 -21.47
N ARG A 408 -1.32 2.52 -20.82
CA ARG A 408 -2.21 3.61 -20.38
C ARG A 408 -1.55 4.50 -19.32
N TYR A 409 -0.76 3.89 -18.44
CA TYR A 409 0.01 4.58 -17.41
C TYR A 409 1.04 5.57 -18.01
N PHE A 410 1.82 5.14 -19.00
CA PHE A 410 2.80 6.03 -19.63
C PHE A 410 2.15 7.08 -20.53
N GLU A 411 1.02 6.77 -21.17
CA GLU A 411 0.21 7.79 -21.86
C GLU A 411 -0.22 8.88 -20.87
N PHE A 412 -0.74 8.50 -19.70
CA PHE A 412 -1.12 9.42 -18.63
C PHE A 412 0.07 10.32 -18.22
N LEU A 413 1.22 9.74 -17.90
CA LEU A 413 2.40 10.53 -17.52
C LEU A 413 2.85 11.47 -18.65
N GLN A 414 2.83 11.00 -19.90
CA GLN A 414 3.24 11.83 -21.03
C GLN A 414 2.26 12.98 -21.32
N LEU A 415 0.97 12.76 -21.09
CA LEU A 415 -0.08 13.77 -21.28
C LEU A 415 -0.13 14.79 -20.13
N TYR A 416 -0.09 14.33 -18.89
CA TYR A 416 -0.25 15.18 -17.71
C TYR A 416 1.05 15.83 -17.28
N VAL A 417 2.14 15.06 -17.16
CA VAL A 417 3.44 15.56 -16.68
C VAL A 417 4.28 16.08 -17.85
N ALA A 418 4.43 15.32 -18.94
CA ALA A 418 5.31 15.72 -20.05
C ALA A 418 4.65 16.64 -21.09
N LYS A 419 3.34 16.86 -21.01
CA LYS A 419 2.57 17.75 -21.91
C LYS A 419 2.86 17.50 -23.41
N LYS A 420 3.04 16.23 -23.80
CA LYS A 420 3.34 15.82 -25.18
C LYS A 420 2.39 14.74 -25.68
N VAL A 421 2.34 14.57 -27.01
CA VAL A 421 1.68 13.41 -27.62
C VAL A 421 2.41 12.14 -27.16
N PRO A 422 1.71 11.13 -26.63
CA PRO A 422 2.36 9.91 -26.15
C PRO A 422 3.15 9.17 -27.23
N ASP A 423 4.35 8.73 -26.86
CA ASP A 423 5.19 7.81 -27.60
C ASP A 423 5.68 6.71 -26.66
N LEU A 424 5.27 5.47 -26.94
CA LEU A 424 5.57 4.27 -26.16
C LEU A 424 6.67 3.41 -26.81
N THR A 425 7.33 3.90 -27.87
CA THR A 425 8.35 3.14 -28.61
C THR A 425 9.48 2.65 -27.70
N ALA A 426 9.95 3.51 -26.79
CA ALA A 426 11.00 3.12 -25.82
C ALA A 426 10.52 2.01 -24.87
N GLY A 427 9.23 2.00 -24.53
CA GLY A 427 8.61 0.98 -23.68
C GLY A 427 8.73 -0.43 -24.25
N ASN A 428 8.63 -0.57 -25.58
CA ASN A 428 8.74 -1.87 -26.27
C ASN A 428 10.14 -2.50 -26.12
N THR A 429 11.18 -1.70 -25.87
CA THR A 429 12.54 -2.21 -25.63
C THR A 429 12.73 -2.70 -24.20
N ILE A 430 12.01 -2.11 -23.24
CA ILE A 430 12.23 -2.31 -21.80
C ILE A 430 11.28 -3.32 -21.18
N ALA A 431 10.03 -3.39 -21.67
CA ALA A 431 9.04 -4.34 -21.17
C ALA A 431 9.55 -5.80 -21.17
N PRO A 432 10.23 -6.32 -22.21
CA PRO A 432 10.82 -7.66 -22.18
C PRO A 432 11.86 -7.87 -21.07
N ILE A 433 12.66 -6.84 -20.76
CA ILE A 433 13.74 -6.92 -19.77
C ILE A 433 13.14 -6.95 -18.36
N LEU A 434 12.25 -6.00 -18.07
CA LEU A 434 11.54 -5.94 -16.80
C LEU A 434 10.70 -7.20 -16.60
N GLY A 435 10.03 -7.68 -17.64
CA GLY A 435 9.20 -8.86 -17.54
C GLY A 435 9.99 -10.12 -17.23
N ASN A 436 11.19 -10.28 -17.79
CA ASN A 436 12.08 -11.39 -17.43
C ASN A 436 12.56 -11.29 -15.98
N ALA A 437 12.85 -10.08 -15.50
CA ALA A 437 13.30 -9.85 -14.13
C ALA A 437 12.19 -10.14 -13.10
N ILE A 438 10.95 -9.71 -13.37
CA ILE A 438 9.82 -9.84 -12.44
C ILE A 438 9.13 -11.19 -12.60
N TRP A 439 8.59 -11.47 -13.79
CA TRP A 439 7.74 -12.64 -14.04
C TRP A 439 8.50 -13.81 -14.69
N GLY A 440 9.69 -13.60 -15.25
CA GLY A 440 10.44 -14.67 -15.92
C GLY A 440 10.04 -14.93 -17.35
N VAL A 441 9.28 -14.02 -17.93
CA VAL A 441 8.81 -14.08 -19.32
C VAL A 441 9.14 -12.76 -20.00
N GLY A 442 9.58 -12.81 -21.25
CA GLY A 442 10.02 -11.63 -22.01
C GLY A 442 9.13 -11.25 -23.17
N THR A 443 8.07 -12.00 -23.44
CA THR A 443 7.19 -11.79 -24.60
C THR A 443 5.85 -11.27 -24.12
N PHE A 444 5.47 -10.11 -24.63
CA PHE A 444 4.25 -9.37 -24.30
C PHE A 444 3.66 -8.78 -25.57
N GLU A 445 2.41 -8.35 -25.50
CA GLU A 445 1.83 -7.56 -26.58
C GLU A 445 2.59 -6.22 -26.70
N PRO A 446 3.07 -5.84 -27.90
CA PRO A 446 3.78 -4.59 -28.07
C PRO A 446 2.86 -3.39 -27.85
N PHE A 447 3.39 -2.36 -27.20
CA PHE A 447 2.73 -1.06 -27.12
C PHE A 447 2.54 -0.45 -28.51
N THR A 448 1.36 0.14 -28.72
CA THR A 448 1.02 0.85 -29.95
C THR A 448 0.89 2.35 -29.70
N ASN A 449 1.41 3.17 -30.61
CA ASN A 449 1.29 4.63 -30.54
C ASN A 449 -0.05 5.09 -31.12
N ARG A 450 -1.15 4.82 -30.41
CA ARG A 450 -2.51 5.11 -30.89
C ARG A 450 -2.83 6.59 -31.11
N PHE A 451 -2.02 7.50 -30.55
CA PHE A 451 -2.13 8.95 -30.76
C PHE A 451 -1.21 9.50 -31.85
N ALA A 452 -0.48 8.65 -32.58
CA ALA A 452 0.41 9.07 -33.65
C ALA A 452 -0.32 9.92 -34.70
N GLY A 453 0.25 11.08 -35.05
CA GLY A 453 -0.32 12.00 -36.03
C GLY A 453 -1.37 12.97 -35.48
N THR A 454 -1.69 12.92 -34.19
CA THR A 454 -2.57 13.90 -33.52
C THR A 454 -1.77 15.07 -32.93
N THR A 455 -2.45 16.17 -32.59
CA THR A 455 -1.87 17.23 -31.75
C THR A 455 -1.98 16.86 -30.26
N TYR A 456 -1.18 17.51 -29.41
CA TYR A 456 -1.27 17.30 -27.95
C TYR A 456 -2.70 17.50 -27.42
N ALA A 457 -3.38 18.58 -27.82
CA ALA A 457 -4.74 18.87 -27.37
C ALA A 457 -5.75 17.80 -27.82
N GLN A 458 -5.57 17.25 -29.03
CA GLN A 458 -6.39 16.14 -29.51
C GLN A 458 -6.12 14.85 -28.73
N ALA A 459 -4.85 14.52 -28.46
CA ALA A 459 -4.48 13.35 -27.68
C ALA A 459 -5.01 13.44 -26.24
N LEU A 460 -4.85 14.59 -25.58
CA LEU A 460 -5.36 14.83 -24.23
C LEU A 460 -6.88 14.72 -24.19
N SER A 461 -7.58 15.42 -25.09
CA SER A 461 -9.05 15.37 -25.14
C SER A 461 -9.58 13.96 -25.43
N ALA A 462 -8.89 13.19 -26.26
CA ALA A 462 -9.26 11.80 -26.54
C ALA A 462 -9.06 10.91 -25.31
N PHE A 463 -7.92 11.04 -24.62
CA PHE A 463 -7.65 10.32 -23.37
C PHE A 463 -8.67 10.68 -22.27
N GLU A 464 -8.97 11.97 -22.11
CA GLU A 464 -9.93 12.48 -21.11
C GLU A 464 -11.39 12.09 -21.39
N SER A 465 -11.69 11.64 -22.60
CA SER A 465 -13.01 11.11 -22.97
C SER A 465 -13.16 9.61 -22.72
N GLU A 466 -12.09 8.91 -22.33
CA GLU A 466 -12.14 7.47 -22.08
C GLU A 466 -12.95 7.12 -20.83
N PRO A 467 -13.57 5.93 -20.80
CA PRO A 467 -14.11 5.40 -19.57
C PRO A 467 -13.03 5.35 -18.48
N PRO A 468 -13.28 5.90 -17.28
CA PRO A 468 -12.27 5.99 -16.24
C PRO A 468 -11.86 4.61 -15.72
N VAL A 469 -12.79 3.66 -15.64
CA VAL A 469 -12.56 2.34 -15.04
C VAL A 469 -12.33 1.30 -16.12
N ARG A 470 -11.20 0.60 -16.05
CA ARG A 470 -10.85 -0.53 -16.91
C ARG A 470 -10.63 -1.78 -16.06
N VAL A 471 -11.25 -2.89 -16.44
CA VAL A 471 -11.09 -4.19 -15.77
C VAL A 471 -10.46 -5.18 -16.74
N LEU A 472 -9.31 -5.70 -16.36
CA LEU A 472 -8.56 -6.72 -17.08
C LEU A 472 -8.94 -8.07 -16.50
N PHE A 473 -9.50 -8.94 -17.35
CA PHE A 473 -9.99 -10.24 -16.92
C PHE A 473 -8.98 -11.33 -17.23
N GLU A 474 -8.86 -12.25 -16.29
CA GLU A 474 -8.15 -13.51 -16.48
C GLU A 474 -6.68 -13.31 -16.89
N GLN A 475 -6.01 -12.34 -16.27
CA GLN A 475 -4.58 -12.10 -16.38
C GLN A 475 -3.83 -13.43 -16.23
N GLY A 476 -2.90 -13.74 -17.14
CA GLY A 476 -2.21 -15.03 -17.18
C GLY A 476 -2.82 -16.04 -18.15
N GLY A 477 -4.07 -15.83 -18.55
CA GLY A 477 -4.88 -16.79 -19.31
C GLY A 477 -4.91 -16.59 -20.82
N ASN A 478 -4.23 -15.58 -21.35
CA ASN A 478 -4.21 -15.31 -22.79
C ASN A 478 -3.48 -16.42 -23.57
N ALA A 479 -4.21 -17.12 -24.43
CA ALA A 479 -3.69 -18.29 -25.16
C ALA A 479 -2.59 -17.97 -26.19
N ASN A 480 -2.38 -16.70 -26.54
CA ASN A 480 -1.30 -16.28 -27.43
C ASN A 480 0.07 -16.22 -26.75
N PHE A 481 0.10 -16.32 -25.43
CA PHE A 481 1.32 -16.22 -24.62
C PHE A 481 1.52 -17.48 -23.77
N THR A 482 2.71 -17.62 -23.20
CA THR A 482 2.96 -18.66 -22.20
C THR A 482 1.99 -18.50 -21.04
N ALA A 483 1.41 -19.61 -20.56
CA ALA A 483 0.54 -19.60 -19.40
C ALA A 483 1.21 -18.89 -18.20
N GLY A 484 0.49 -17.99 -17.55
CA GLY A 484 1.02 -17.20 -16.45
C GLY A 484 1.77 -15.93 -16.87
N THR A 485 1.94 -15.65 -18.17
CA THR A 485 2.38 -14.33 -18.64
C THR A 485 1.29 -13.30 -18.30
N PRO A 486 1.62 -12.16 -17.64
CA PRO A 486 0.62 -11.18 -17.19
C PRO A 486 0.04 -10.37 -18.36
N GLU A 487 -0.76 -11.07 -19.17
CA GLU A 487 -1.56 -10.59 -20.28
C GLU A 487 -3.02 -10.99 -20.00
N PRO A 488 -3.99 -10.07 -20.09
CA PRO A 488 -5.39 -10.39 -19.90
C PRO A 488 -5.92 -11.23 -21.05
N ASN A 489 -6.92 -12.05 -20.77
CA ASN A 489 -7.65 -12.77 -21.81
C ASN A 489 -8.62 -11.83 -22.55
N PHE A 490 -9.22 -10.87 -21.83
CA PHE A 490 -10.02 -9.79 -22.39
C PHE A 490 -10.13 -8.61 -21.41
N THR A 491 -10.72 -7.50 -21.86
CA THR A 491 -10.88 -6.28 -21.07
C THR A 491 -12.31 -5.75 -21.20
N ALA A 492 -12.83 -5.15 -20.12
CA ALA A 492 -14.06 -4.37 -20.14
C ALA A 492 -13.83 -2.98 -19.53
N GLU A 493 -14.64 -2.01 -19.94
CA GLU A 493 -14.51 -0.61 -19.54
C GLU A 493 -15.84 -0.06 -19.03
N PHE A 494 -15.79 0.83 -18.04
CA PHE A 494 -16.95 1.32 -17.31
C PHE A 494 -16.83 2.82 -17.01
N SER A 495 -17.99 3.46 -16.88
CA SER A 495 -18.10 4.90 -16.65
C SER A 495 -17.76 5.33 -15.21
N ALA A 496 -17.83 4.41 -14.24
CA ALA A 496 -17.56 4.69 -12.84
C ALA A 496 -17.26 3.42 -12.03
N TRP A 497 -16.79 3.61 -10.80
CA TRP A 497 -16.77 2.60 -9.74
C TRP A 497 -17.54 3.11 -8.51
N PRO A 498 -18.39 2.30 -7.86
CA PRO A 498 -18.80 0.96 -8.24
C PRO A 498 -19.46 0.93 -9.62
N ILE A 499 -19.51 -0.24 -10.26
CA ILE A 499 -20.03 -0.35 -11.62
C ILE A 499 -21.54 -0.01 -11.60
N PRO A 500 -22.01 1.01 -12.35
CA PRO A 500 -23.41 1.44 -12.29
C PRO A 500 -24.42 0.36 -12.69
N GLU A 501 -24.02 -0.54 -13.59
CA GLU A 501 -24.83 -1.64 -14.10
C GLU A 501 -24.79 -2.90 -13.20
N ALA A 502 -24.12 -2.84 -12.05
CA ALA A 502 -24.04 -3.96 -11.12
C ALA A 502 -25.37 -4.22 -10.40
N GLU A 503 -25.76 -5.50 -10.35
CA GLU A 503 -26.91 -5.99 -9.62
C GLU A 503 -26.47 -6.91 -8.48
N ALA A 504 -27.03 -6.70 -7.29
CA ALA A 504 -26.89 -7.65 -6.20
C ALA A 504 -27.69 -8.92 -6.52
N ARG A 505 -27.01 -10.06 -6.65
CA ARG A 505 -27.65 -11.36 -6.87
C ARG A 505 -27.31 -12.30 -5.73
N GLY A 506 -28.34 -12.88 -5.10
CA GLY A 506 -28.21 -13.76 -3.95
C GLY A 506 -28.46 -15.24 -4.25
N TRP A 507 -27.80 -16.09 -3.47
CA TRP A 507 -28.03 -17.53 -3.40
C TRP A 507 -28.07 -17.98 -1.93
N ASN A 508 -29.18 -18.57 -1.50
CA ASN A 508 -29.34 -19.16 -0.17
C ASN A 508 -28.58 -20.48 -0.06
N LEU A 509 -28.03 -20.73 1.12
CA LEU A 509 -27.46 -22.02 1.49
C LEU A 509 -28.60 -23.03 1.72
N ASP A 510 -28.35 -24.30 1.42
CA ASP A 510 -29.30 -25.40 1.62
C ASP A 510 -28.56 -26.68 2.09
N GLY A 511 -29.23 -27.53 2.88
CA GLY A 511 -28.64 -28.69 3.55
C GLY A 511 -28.16 -29.80 2.60
N CYS A 512 -28.49 -29.74 1.32
CA CYS A 512 -27.90 -30.61 0.29
C CYS A 512 -26.47 -30.22 -0.12
N GLY A 513 -25.86 -29.22 0.53
CA GLY A 513 -24.59 -28.63 0.08
C GLY A 513 -24.78 -27.74 -1.14
N CYS A 514 -25.96 -27.16 -1.30
CA CYS A 514 -26.34 -26.41 -2.50
C CYS A 514 -26.40 -24.90 -2.23
N LEU A 515 -26.11 -24.11 -3.27
CA LEU A 515 -26.45 -22.69 -3.36
C LEU A 515 -27.67 -22.56 -4.29
N VAL A 516 -28.79 -22.10 -3.74
CA VAL A 516 -30.07 -21.98 -4.47
C VAL A 516 -30.40 -20.51 -4.65
N ALA A 517 -30.73 -20.09 -5.86
CA ALA A 517 -31.01 -18.67 -6.16
C ALA A 517 -32.07 -18.08 -5.21
N ASP A 518 -31.87 -16.84 -4.78
CA ASP A 518 -32.79 -16.13 -3.88
C ASP A 518 -34.24 -16.19 -4.37
N GLY A 519 -35.17 -16.42 -3.43
CA GLY A 519 -36.59 -16.63 -3.72
C GLY A 519 -36.98 -18.04 -4.14
N SER A 520 -36.02 -18.94 -4.37
CA SER A 520 -36.30 -20.36 -4.62
C SER A 520 -36.54 -21.12 -3.30
N PRO A 521 -37.37 -22.18 -3.29
CA PRO A 521 -37.59 -22.98 -2.10
C PRO A 521 -36.33 -23.79 -1.73
N LEU A 522 -36.04 -23.86 -0.42
CA LEU A 522 -35.01 -24.74 0.12
C LEU A 522 -35.49 -26.19 0.09
N SER A 523 -34.62 -27.11 -0.31
CA SER A 523 -34.93 -28.55 -0.41
C SER A 523 -34.72 -29.27 0.92
N THR A 524 -33.71 -28.85 1.68
CA THR A 524 -33.26 -29.48 2.94
C THR A 524 -32.91 -28.40 3.97
N PRO A 525 -33.88 -27.57 4.40
CA PRO A 525 -33.63 -26.52 5.38
C PRO A 525 -33.15 -27.11 6.72
N GLY A 526 -32.20 -26.45 7.37
CA GLY A 526 -31.68 -26.91 8.66
C GLY A 526 -30.41 -26.19 9.10
N GLU A 527 -29.47 -26.94 9.65
CA GLU A 527 -28.17 -26.43 10.08
C GLU A 527 -27.04 -27.37 9.64
N SER A 528 -25.82 -26.86 9.50
CA SER A 528 -24.63 -27.66 9.19
C SER A 528 -23.46 -27.19 10.02
N SER A 529 -22.63 -28.13 10.47
CA SER A 529 -21.55 -27.86 11.43
C SER A 529 -20.20 -28.38 10.95
N TYR A 530 -19.14 -27.70 11.38
CA TYR A 530 -17.76 -28.11 11.21
C TYR A 530 -16.94 -27.81 12.46
N VAL A 531 -15.76 -28.42 12.57
CA VAL A 531 -14.77 -28.12 13.61
C VAL A 531 -13.78 -27.11 13.06
N ALA A 532 -13.73 -25.92 13.65
CA ALA A 532 -12.81 -24.86 13.29
C ALA A 532 -11.39 -25.20 13.76
N ASP A 533 -10.57 -25.69 12.83
CA ASP A 533 -9.21 -26.12 13.10
C ASP A 533 -8.23 -25.43 12.12
N PRO A 534 -7.54 -24.37 12.54
CA PRO A 534 -6.65 -23.62 11.66
C PRO A 534 -5.38 -24.38 11.28
N LYS A 535 -5.14 -25.57 11.87
CA LYS A 535 -4.02 -26.45 11.51
C LYS A 535 -4.42 -27.57 10.57
N ALA A 536 -5.71 -27.66 10.20
CA ALA A 536 -6.21 -28.67 9.28
C ALA A 536 -5.66 -28.49 7.85
N LEU A 537 -5.23 -27.27 7.51
CA LEU A 537 -4.61 -26.92 6.25
C LEU A 537 -3.31 -26.14 6.50
N PRO A 538 -2.39 -26.09 5.50
CA PRO A 538 -1.28 -25.13 5.52
C PRO A 538 -1.80 -23.69 5.72
N ALA A 539 -1.01 -22.83 6.37
CA ALA A 539 -1.41 -21.44 6.60
C ALA A 539 -1.58 -20.67 5.27
N THR A 540 -0.75 -21.00 4.27
CA THR A 540 -0.75 -20.40 2.93
C THR A 540 -0.63 -21.47 1.85
N PHE A 541 -1.04 -21.15 0.62
CA PHE A 541 -0.87 -22.05 -0.54
C PHE A 541 0.49 -21.90 -1.24
N TYR A 542 1.37 -20.99 -0.79
CA TYR A 542 2.68 -20.76 -1.40
C TYR A 542 3.78 -20.90 -0.35
N THR A 543 4.74 -21.79 -0.63
CA THR A 543 5.84 -22.17 0.29
C THR A 543 7.20 -21.68 -0.18
N GLY A 544 7.26 -20.93 -1.29
CA GLY A 544 8.50 -20.34 -1.78
C GLY A 544 8.91 -19.09 -1.01
N ASN A 545 9.92 -18.37 -1.49
CA ASN A 545 10.46 -17.19 -0.84
C ASN A 545 10.66 -16.01 -1.79
N GLY A 546 10.74 -14.80 -1.21
CA GLY A 546 10.98 -13.56 -1.93
C GLY A 546 10.05 -13.38 -3.13
N ASN A 547 10.64 -12.94 -4.25
CA ASN A 547 9.92 -12.59 -5.48
C ASN A 547 9.45 -13.81 -6.29
N GLY A 548 9.69 -15.04 -5.81
CA GLY A 548 9.30 -16.27 -6.51
C GLY A 548 7.79 -16.38 -6.74
N VAL A 549 6.99 -15.73 -5.89
CA VAL A 549 5.52 -15.74 -6.00
C VAL A 549 5.04 -15.04 -7.26
N TRP A 550 5.83 -14.10 -7.81
CA TRP A 550 5.49 -13.34 -9.01
C TRP A 550 5.84 -14.05 -10.30
N ARG A 551 6.57 -15.17 -10.28
CA ARG A 551 6.98 -15.83 -11.52
C ARG A 551 5.78 -16.36 -12.30
N ALA A 552 5.86 -16.34 -13.64
CA ALA A 552 4.82 -16.88 -14.54
C ALA A 552 4.60 -18.38 -14.31
N ASP A 553 5.67 -19.10 -13.97
CA ASP A 553 5.70 -20.55 -13.74
C ASP A 553 5.49 -20.94 -12.27
N VAL A 554 5.10 -19.99 -11.41
CA VAL A 554 4.85 -20.22 -9.98
C VAL A 554 3.92 -21.42 -9.76
N LYS A 555 4.19 -22.17 -8.69
CA LYS A 555 3.39 -23.31 -8.26
C LYS A 555 2.77 -23.01 -6.91
N TYR A 556 1.48 -23.29 -6.82
CA TYR A 556 0.69 -23.18 -5.60
C TYR A 556 0.24 -24.58 -5.16
N ASP A 557 0.26 -24.82 -3.86
CA ASP A 557 -0.30 -26.00 -3.22
C ASP A 557 -1.60 -25.63 -2.52
N TRP A 558 -2.67 -25.48 -3.30
CA TRP A 558 -3.98 -25.12 -2.77
C TRP A 558 -4.80 -26.37 -2.45
N GLN A 559 -4.76 -26.80 -1.20
CA GLN A 559 -5.33 -28.08 -0.76
C GLN A 559 -6.85 -28.03 -0.47
N PRO A 560 -7.63 -29.07 -0.83
CA PRO A 560 -9.07 -29.16 -0.55
C PRO A 560 -9.38 -29.21 0.94
N LEU A 561 -10.58 -28.77 1.32
CA LEU A 561 -11.06 -28.83 2.69
C LEU A 561 -11.04 -30.27 3.24
N PRO A 562 -10.38 -30.52 4.39
CA PRO A 562 -10.47 -31.82 5.04
C PRO A 562 -11.88 -32.09 5.55
N ASN A 563 -12.25 -33.37 5.59
CA ASN A 563 -13.57 -33.79 6.07
C ASN A 563 -13.82 -33.33 7.52
N GLY A 564 -14.93 -32.62 7.74
CA GLY A 564 -15.39 -32.12 9.04
C GLY A 564 -14.75 -30.79 9.45
N LYS A 565 -13.89 -30.20 8.61
CA LYS A 565 -13.12 -28.99 8.92
C LYS A 565 -13.62 -27.72 8.23
N GLY A 566 -14.67 -27.84 7.43
CA GLY A 566 -15.36 -26.74 6.78
C GLY A 566 -16.63 -27.21 6.10
N LEU A 567 -17.41 -26.25 5.59
CA LEU A 567 -18.61 -26.47 4.81
C LEU A 567 -18.38 -26.03 3.37
N GLY A 568 -19.09 -26.67 2.44
CA GLY A 568 -19.11 -26.30 1.02
C GLY A 568 -20.54 -26.17 0.53
N PHE A 569 -20.82 -25.18 -0.29
CA PHE A 569 -22.11 -24.97 -0.94
C PHE A 569 -21.87 -24.63 -2.40
N ILE A 570 -22.59 -25.26 -3.32
CA ILE A 570 -22.34 -25.11 -4.76
C ILE A 570 -23.64 -24.92 -5.54
N THR A 571 -23.62 -24.03 -6.53
CA THR A 571 -24.78 -23.85 -7.41
C THR A 571 -25.00 -25.07 -8.30
N ALA A 572 -26.20 -25.18 -8.88
CA ALA A 572 -26.35 -25.91 -10.13
C ALA A 572 -25.43 -25.31 -11.22
N ALA A 573 -25.16 -26.07 -12.28
CA ALA A 573 -24.43 -25.54 -13.43
C ALA A 573 -25.17 -24.30 -13.97
N LEU A 574 -24.44 -23.19 -14.12
CA LEU A 574 -25.00 -21.93 -14.60
C LEU A 574 -25.56 -22.12 -16.01
N THR A 575 -26.78 -21.64 -16.24
CA THR A 575 -27.46 -21.75 -17.54
C THR A 575 -27.01 -20.66 -18.52
N THR A 576 -26.43 -19.57 -18.01
CA THR A 576 -25.88 -18.43 -18.74
C THR A 576 -24.56 -17.98 -18.11
N ASP A 577 -23.76 -17.23 -18.86
CA ASP A 577 -22.60 -16.54 -18.30
C ASP A 577 -23.02 -15.59 -17.18
N THR A 578 -22.21 -15.50 -16.13
CA THR A 578 -22.39 -14.64 -14.96
C THR A 578 -21.06 -13.97 -14.65
N VAL A 579 -20.93 -12.69 -14.98
CA VAL A 579 -19.71 -11.92 -14.69
C VAL A 579 -19.92 -11.18 -13.38
N VAL A 580 -18.99 -11.36 -12.44
CA VAL A 580 -19.00 -10.65 -11.16
C VAL A 580 -17.92 -9.58 -11.19
N ILE A 581 -18.24 -8.36 -10.77
CA ILE A 581 -17.30 -7.23 -10.63
C ILE A 581 -17.73 -6.40 -9.41
N GLY A 582 -16.89 -6.32 -8.39
CA GLY A 582 -17.19 -5.58 -7.16
C GLY A 582 -16.99 -6.41 -5.90
N PRO A 583 -17.35 -5.86 -4.73
CA PRO A 583 -17.39 -6.62 -3.49
C PRO A 583 -18.54 -7.65 -3.51
N GLY A 584 -18.51 -8.56 -2.55
CA GLY A 584 -19.62 -9.46 -2.24
C GLY A 584 -19.85 -9.57 -0.74
N SER A 585 -20.97 -10.18 -0.37
CA SER A 585 -21.33 -10.44 1.03
C SER A 585 -21.64 -11.92 1.22
N VAL A 586 -21.18 -12.50 2.32
CA VAL A 586 -21.67 -13.79 2.81
C VAL A 586 -22.41 -13.54 4.11
N ASP A 587 -23.73 -13.56 4.03
CA ASP A 587 -24.63 -13.32 5.16
C ASP A 587 -24.89 -14.67 5.83
N LEU A 588 -24.50 -14.85 7.09
CA LEU A 588 -24.57 -16.12 7.80
C LEU A 588 -25.29 -15.97 9.13
N TRP A 589 -26.04 -17.00 9.51
CA TRP A 589 -26.54 -17.19 10.86
C TRP A 589 -25.66 -18.21 11.58
N VAL A 590 -24.88 -17.73 12.55
CA VAL A 590 -23.77 -18.47 13.15
C VAL A 590 -24.04 -18.75 14.62
N LYS A 591 -23.72 -19.97 15.04
CA LYS A 591 -23.67 -20.43 16.43
C LYS A 591 -22.35 -21.18 16.61
N ALA A 592 -21.65 -20.97 17.73
CA ALA A 592 -20.41 -21.68 18.04
C ALA A 592 -20.47 -22.33 19.43
N SER A 593 -19.65 -23.36 19.65
CA SER A 593 -19.52 -24.00 20.96
C SER A 593 -18.69 -23.17 21.95
N LEU A 594 -17.95 -22.17 21.46
CA LEU A 594 -17.26 -21.15 22.24
C LEU A 594 -17.92 -19.78 22.02
N HIS A 595 -17.53 -18.79 22.82
CA HIS A 595 -18.06 -17.42 22.77
C HIS A 595 -17.54 -16.60 21.58
N ASP A 596 -16.60 -17.11 20.80
CA ASP A 596 -16.08 -16.47 19.59
C ASP A 596 -15.54 -17.53 18.61
N THR A 597 -15.39 -17.13 17.35
CA THR A 597 -14.78 -17.94 16.29
C THR A 597 -14.31 -17.03 15.16
N ASP A 598 -13.29 -17.45 14.42
CA ASP A 598 -12.87 -16.79 13.20
C ASP A 598 -13.44 -17.52 11.97
N LEU A 599 -14.02 -16.75 11.06
CA LEU A 599 -14.61 -17.24 9.82
C LEU A 599 -13.75 -16.80 8.64
N GLU A 600 -13.42 -17.74 7.77
CA GLU A 600 -13.03 -17.47 6.39
C GLU A 600 -14.10 -18.03 5.45
N VAL A 601 -14.48 -17.20 4.48
CA VAL A 601 -15.36 -17.57 3.38
C VAL A 601 -14.61 -17.45 2.07
N THR A 602 -14.78 -18.41 1.16
CA THR A 602 -14.08 -18.41 -0.13
C THR A 602 -15.03 -18.74 -1.26
N VAL A 603 -15.00 -17.90 -2.30
CA VAL A 603 -15.66 -18.17 -3.57
C VAL A 603 -14.66 -18.83 -4.53
N SER A 604 -15.09 -19.92 -5.15
CA SER A 604 -14.35 -20.61 -6.22
C SER A 604 -15.26 -20.93 -7.42
N GLU A 605 -14.65 -21.10 -8.59
CA GLU A 605 -15.32 -21.61 -9.79
C GLU A 605 -15.08 -23.11 -9.89
N VAL A 606 -16.14 -23.91 -10.02
CA VAL A 606 -16.03 -25.33 -10.41
C VAL A 606 -16.49 -25.49 -11.85
N ARG A 607 -15.57 -25.92 -12.71
CA ARG A 607 -15.78 -26.04 -14.16
C ARG A 607 -16.35 -27.41 -14.54
N PRO A 608 -16.95 -27.56 -15.74
CA PRO A 608 -17.48 -28.84 -16.21
C PRO A 608 -16.47 -29.99 -16.28
N ASP A 609 -15.18 -29.68 -16.41
CA ASP A 609 -14.09 -30.65 -16.43
C ASP A 609 -13.64 -31.12 -15.03
N GLY A 610 -14.27 -30.61 -13.97
CA GLY A 610 -13.93 -30.92 -12.58
C GLY A 610 -12.81 -30.06 -12.00
N THR A 611 -12.29 -29.07 -12.73
CA THR A 611 -11.33 -28.10 -12.22
C THR A 611 -12.01 -27.11 -11.29
N GLU A 612 -11.44 -26.90 -10.11
CA GLU A 612 -11.79 -25.82 -9.18
C GLU A 612 -10.74 -24.71 -9.22
N ILE A 613 -11.16 -23.45 -9.33
CA ILE A 613 -10.31 -22.25 -9.37
C ILE A 613 -10.64 -21.34 -8.19
N TYR A 614 -9.64 -20.93 -7.42
CA TYR A 614 -9.80 -19.89 -6.40
C TYR A 614 -10.16 -18.54 -7.03
N VAL A 615 -11.15 -17.84 -6.48
CA VAL A 615 -11.56 -16.52 -6.96
C VAL A 615 -11.26 -15.45 -5.92
N GLN A 616 -11.90 -15.51 -4.75
CA GLN A 616 -11.72 -14.50 -3.71
C GLN A 616 -12.14 -15.04 -2.33
N SER A 617 -11.52 -14.50 -1.28
CA SER A 617 -11.84 -14.77 0.12
C SER A 617 -12.30 -13.51 0.87
N GLY A 618 -12.98 -13.75 1.99
CA GLY A 618 -13.36 -12.79 3.01
C GLY A 618 -13.15 -13.37 4.40
N TRP A 619 -12.97 -12.51 5.40
CA TRP A 619 -12.73 -12.94 6.79
C TRP A 619 -13.56 -12.14 7.77
N LEU A 620 -13.86 -12.75 8.92
CA LEU A 620 -14.50 -12.06 10.03
C LEU A 620 -14.22 -12.80 11.35
N ARG A 621 -13.76 -12.06 12.36
CA ARG A 621 -13.88 -12.46 13.77
C ARG A 621 -15.31 -12.21 14.23
N ALA A 622 -16.00 -13.25 14.67
CA ALA A 622 -17.44 -13.19 14.91
C ALA A 622 -17.82 -12.21 16.04
N THR A 623 -16.97 -11.99 17.04
CA THR A 623 -17.18 -10.93 18.05
C THR A 623 -17.17 -9.52 17.48
N GLN A 624 -16.48 -9.28 16.38
CA GLN A 624 -16.39 -7.96 15.72
C GLN A 624 -17.42 -7.77 14.59
N ARG A 625 -18.55 -8.50 14.64
CA ARG A 625 -19.59 -8.52 13.60
C ARG A 625 -20.44 -7.24 13.47
N LYS A 626 -20.33 -6.28 14.40
CA LYS A 626 -21.18 -5.08 14.39
C LYS A 626 -20.93 -4.27 13.13
N LEU A 627 -22.00 -4.02 12.38
CA LEU A 627 -21.97 -3.22 11.16
C LEU A 627 -22.02 -1.72 11.47
N ASP A 628 -21.31 -0.95 10.66
CA ASP A 628 -21.63 0.45 10.39
C ASP A 628 -22.79 0.48 9.40
N ASP A 629 -23.98 0.83 9.88
CA ASP A 629 -25.21 0.85 9.09
C ASP A 629 -25.19 1.92 7.98
N ALA A 630 -24.39 2.99 8.13
CA ALA A 630 -24.28 4.06 7.14
C ALA A 630 -23.33 3.70 6.00
N ALA A 631 -22.27 2.95 6.30
CA ALA A 631 -21.30 2.49 5.30
C ALA A 631 -21.69 1.16 4.63
N SER A 632 -22.50 0.34 5.30
CA SER A 632 -22.88 -0.99 4.80
C SER A 632 -23.92 -0.92 3.68
N THR A 633 -23.76 -1.82 2.71
CA THR A 633 -24.72 -2.06 1.62
C THR A 633 -25.08 -3.55 1.56
N GLU A 634 -25.99 -3.92 0.66
CA GLU A 634 -26.29 -5.34 0.40
C GLU A 634 -25.06 -6.10 -0.15
N LEU A 635 -24.23 -5.45 -0.97
CA LEU A 635 -23.03 -6.06 -1.56
C LEU A 635 -21.78 -5.96 -0.69
N ARG A 636 -21.76 -5.02 0.25
CA ARG A 636 -20.58 -4.73 1.06
C ARG A 636 -20.97 -4.48 2.51
N PRO A 637 -20.83 -5.47 3.41
CA PRO A 637 -20.90 -5.21 4.83
C PRO A 637 -19.64 -4.47 5.29
N VAL A 638 -19.79 -3.43 6.12
CA VAL A 638 -18.66 -2.70 6.71
C VAL A 638 -18.79 -2.81 8.22
N GLN A 639 -17.82 -3.42 8.88
CA GLN A 639 -17.82 -3.56 10.33
C GLN A 639 -17.15 -2.35 11.01
N THR A 640 -17.67 -1.97 12.18
CA THR A 640 -17.10 -0.89 12.98
C THR A 640 -15.73 -1.27 13.54
N HIS A 641 -15.56 -2.54 13.94
CA HIS A 641 -14.36 -3.10 14.55
C HIS A 641 -13.90 -2.41 15.85
N THR A 642 -14.75 -1.59 16.48
CA THR A 642 -14.41 -0.94 17.74
C THR A 642 -14.49 -1.92 18.91
N GLU A 643 -13.70 -1.70 19.95
CA GLU A 643 -13.76 -2.52 21.17
C GLU A 643 -15.14 -2.45 21.84
N ALA A 644 -15.77 -1.27 21.84
CA ALA A 644 -17.09 -1.06 22.45
C ALA A 644 -18.21 -1.82 21.74
N ASP A 645 -18.04 -2.12 20.45
CA ASP A 645 -18.99 -2.88 19.65
C ASP A 645 -18.72 -4.40 19.65
N ALA A 646 -17.59 -4.84 20.20
CA ALA A 646 -17.25 -6.24 20.29
C ALA A 646 -18.25 -6.95 21.22
N ALA A 647 -18.84 -8.04 20.73
CA ALA A 647 -19.88 -8.77 21.45
C ALA A 647 -19.71 -10.28 21.30
N ASP A 648 -19.73 -11.03 22.40
CA ASP A 648 -19.66 -12.49 22.38
C ASP A 648 -20.78 -13.13 21.55
N LEU A 649 -20.52 -14.35 21.07
CA LEU A 649 -21.53 -15.27 20.56
C LEU A 649 -22.31 -15.86 21.74
N PRO A 650 -23.63 -15.63 21.84
CA PRO A 650 -24.46 -16.22 22.89
C PRO A 650 -24.51 -17.75 22.76
N ALA A 651 -24.41 -18.44 23.89
CA ALA A 651 -24.38 -19.90 23.93
C ALA A 651 -25.71 -20.48 23.41
N GLY A 652 -25.62 -21.33 22.38
CA GLY A 652 -26.78 -22.05 21.84
C GLY A 652 -27.69 -21.24 20.92
N GLU A 653 -27.39 -19.96 20.68
CA GLU A 653 -28.19 -19.05 19.87
C GLU A 653 -27.52 -18.74 18.53
N PHE A 654 -28.31 -18.58 17.48
CA PHE A 654 -27.83 -18.11 16.18
C PHE A 654 -27.79 -16.59 16.14
N VAL A 655 -26.67 -16.02 15.71
CA VAL A 655 -26.51 -14.59 15.47
C VAL A 655 -26.20 -14.31 14.01
N PRO A 656 -26.72 -13.21 13.43
CA PRO A 656 -26.37 -12.81 12.09
C PRO A 656 -24.94 -12.24 12.07
N VAL A 657 -24.15 -12.69 11.10
CA VAL A 657 -22.86 -12.11 10.73
C VAL A 657 -22.82 -11.90 9.23
N ARG A 658 -22.13 -10.86 8.77
CA ARG A 658 -21.94 -10.62 7.33
C ARG A 658 -20.46 -10.51 7.05
N VAL A 659 -19.91 -11.42 6.26
CA VAL A 659 -18.49 -11.46 5.91
C VAL A 659 -18.30 -10.75 4.57
N GLU A 660 -17.44 -9.73 4.52
CA GLU A 660 -17.10 -9.05 3.27
C GLU A 660 -16.21 -9.95 2.41
N LEU A 661 -16.65 -10.26 1.19
CA LEU A 661 -15.75 -10.70 0.13
C LEU A 661 -15.11 -9.45 -0.47
N PHE A 662 -13.79 -9.35 -0.38
CA PHE A 662 -13.06 -8.24 -0.97
C PHE A 662 -13.40 -8.09 -2.46
N PRO A 663 -13.32 -6.87 -3.04
CA PRO A 663 -13.58 -6.67 -4.45
C PRO A 663 -12.82 -7.64 -5.36
N PHE A 664 -13.50 -8.17 -6.37
CA PHE A 664 -12.90 -8.99 -7.42
C PHE A 664 -13.63 -8.84 -8.75
N ALA A 665 -13.03 -9.35 -9.81
CA ALA A 665 -13.70 -9.55 -11.10
C ALA A 665 -13.46 -10.97 -11.61
N HIS A 666 -14.52 -11.72 -11.93
CA HIS A 666 -14.42 -13.09 -12.46
C HIS A 666 -15.56 -13.42 -13.44
N PRO A 667 -15.28 -13.98 -14.62
CA PRO A 667 -16.29 -14.37 -15.58
C PRO A 667 -16.67 -15.86 -15.40
N PHE A 668 -17.70 -16.14 -14.59
CA PHE A 668 -18.23 -17.50 -14.47
C PHE A 668 -18.99 -17.86 -15.75
N ARG A 669 -18.42 -18.75 -16.54
CA ARG A 669 -19.02 -19.15 -17.83
C ARG A 669 -20.20 -20.09 -17.61
N LYS A 670 -21.12 -20.11 -18.58
CA LYS A 670 -22.17 -21.12 -18.67
C LYS A 670 -21.60 -22.53 -18.50
N GLY A 671 -22.26 -23.33 -17.68
CA GLY A 671 -21.84 -24.69 -17.34
C GLY A 671 -20.93 -24.77 -16.11
N SER A 672 -20.17 -23.71 -15.79
CA SER A 672 -19.47 -23.60 -14.50
C SER A 672 -20.47 -23.51 -13.35
N ARG A 673 -19.96 -23.71 -12.14
CA ARG A 673 -20.70 -23.55 -10.88
C ARG A 673 -19.95 -22.56 -10.01
N ILE A 674 -20.71 -21.80 -9.22
CA ILE A 674 -20.17 -20.96 -8.16
C ILE A 674 -20.17 -21.81 -6.89
N ARG A 675 -19.03 -21.87 -6.21
CA ARG A 675 -18.89 -22.57 -4.94
C ARG A 675 -18.52 -21.57 -3.85
N LEU A 676 -19.13 -21.72 -2.68
CA LEU A 676 -18.78 -21.07 -1.43
C LEU A 676 -18.23 -22.13 -0.47
N THR A 677 -17.09 -21.87 0.15
CA THR A 677 -16.62 -22.63 1.31
C THR A 677 -16.56 -21.76 2.55
N ILE A 678 -16.80 -22.37 3.73
CA ILE A 678 -16.77 -21.70 5.04
C ILE A 678 -15.92 -22.55 5.99
N HIS A 679 -14.86 -21.98 6.57
CA HIS A 679 -13.94 -22.69 7.46
C HIS A 679 -13.16 -21.71 8.36
N ALA A 680 -12.26 -22.23 9.21
CA ALA A 680 -11.32 -21.40 9.96
C ALA A 680 -10.23 -20.82 9.03
N PRO A 681 -9.72 -19.59 9.24
CA PRO A 681 -8.79 -18.95 8.31
C PRO A 681 -7.53 -19.75 7.97
N GLY A 682 -7.16 -19.79 6.69
CA GLY A 682 -5.92 -20.40 6.19
C GLY A 682 -6.01 -20.93 4.75
N ASN A 683 -4.85 -21.19 4.14
CA ASN A 683 -4.65 -21.86 2.84
C ASN A 683 -5.19 -21.15 1.59
N ASN A 684 -5.89 -20.01 1.70
CA ASN A 684 -6.45 -19.30 0.54
C ASN A 684 -5.73 -17.98 0.21
N ARG A 685 -4.56 -17.74 0.82
CA ARG A 685 -3.67 -16.64 0.46
C ARG A 685 -2.25 -17.14 0.26
N ALA A 686 -1.51 -16.42 -0.59
CA ALA A 686 -0.14 -16.81 -0.95
C ALA A 686 0.82 -16.64 0.23
N ILE A 687 0.74 -15.51 0.95
CA ILE A 687 1.65 -15.21 2.07
C ILE A 687 0.94 -14.60 3.29
N TRP A 688 -0.40 -14.57 3.32
CA TRP A 688 -1.13 -14.12 4.51
C TRP A 688 -1.35 -15.28 5.46
N GLU A 689 -0.84 -15.12 6.66
CA GLU A 689 -1.08 -16.00 7.80
C GLU A 689 -1.85 -15.21 8.84
N PHE A 690 -2.74 -15.86 9.57
CA PHE A 690 -3.62 -15.19 10.52
C PHE A 690 -3.36 -15.64 11.95
N ARG A 691 -3.31 -14.67 12.87
CA ARG A 691 -3.40 -14.96 14.31
C ARG A 691 -4.84 -15.20 14.69
N THR A 692 -5.27 -16.42 14.41
CA THR A 692 -6.62 -16.87 14.70
C THR A 692 -6.83 -17.22 16.17
N ILE A 693 -8.05 -17.03 16.65
CA ILE A 693 -8.54 -17.47 17.97
C ILE A 693 -9.20 -18.86 17.92
N SER A 694 -9.46 -19.43 16.73
CA SER A 694 -10.08 -20.75 16.62
C SER A 694 -9.22 -21.82 17.27
N ALA A 695 -9.86 -22.61 18.13
CA ALA A 695 -9.24 -23.54 19.06
C ALA A 695 -9.84 -24.96 18.95
N GLY A 696 -10.53 -25.28 17.85
CA GLY A 696 -11.23 -26.55 17.66
C GLY A 696 -12.70 -26.50 18.07
N GLU A 697 -13.29 -25.32 18.18
CA GLU A 697 -14.72 -25.13 18.43
C GLU A 697 -15.57 -25.70 17.30
N THR A 698 -16.78 -26.14 17.64
CA THR A 698 -17.78 -26.48 16.63
C THR A 698 -18.51 -25.21 16.21
N VAL A 699 -18.44 -24.89 14.93
CA VAL A 699 -19.19 -23.79 14.31
C VAL A 699 -20.35 -24.37 13.54
N THR A 700 -21.53 -23.79 13.71
CA THR A 700 -22.79 -24.22 13.09
C THR A 700 -23.41 -23.06 12.33
N ILE A 701 -23.80 -23.32 11.08
CA ILE A 701 -24.44 -22.37 10.17
C ILE A 701 -25.88 -22.82 9.95
N ALA A 702 -26.85 -21.96 10.23
CA ALA A 702 -28.26 -22.21 9.91
C ALA A 702 -28.55 -21.84 8.45
N HIS A 703 -29.48 -22.57 7.82
CA HIS A 703 -29.94 -22.39 6.45
C HIS A 703 -31.42 -22.76 6.36
N ASP A 704 -32.24 -22.05 7.11
CA ASP A 704 -33.69 -22.23 7.14
C ASP A 704 -34.43 -20.91 6.90
N ALA A 705 -35.76 -20.95 6.85
CA ALA A 705 -36.57 -19.76 6.55
C ALA A 705 -36.49 -18.66 7.63
N ALA A 706 -36.22 -19.02 8.89
CA ALA A 706 -36.01 -18.05 9.97
C ALA A 706 -34.58 -17.50 9.99
N HIS A 707 -33.62 -18.27 9.44
CA HIS A 707 -32.20 -17.97 9.42
C HIS A 707 -31.63 -18.08 7.99
N PRO A 708 -31.98 -17.14 7.08
CA PRO A 708 -31.59 -17.22 5.67
C PRO A 708 -30.12 -16.85 5.47
N SER A 709 -29.22 -17.82 5.62
CA SER A 709 -27.81 -17.65 5.23
C SER A 709 -27.67 -17.68 3.71
N ARG A 710 -26.90 -16.74 3.13
CA ARG A 710 -26.78 -16.56 1.69
C ARG A 710 -25.44 -15.97 1.25
N LEU A 711 -25.09 -16.24 -0.01
CA LEU A 711 -24.03 -15.57 -0.77
C LEU A 711 -24.65 -14.48 -1.63
N VAL A 712 -24.11 -13.26 -1.62
CA VAL A 712 -24.53 -12.15 -2.48
C VAL A 712 -23.35 -11.63 -3.29
N LEU A 713 -23.47 -11.59 -4.61
CA LEU A 713 -22.42 -11.15 -5.54
C LEU A 713 -22.88 -10.00 -6.44
N SER A 714 -21.93 -9.14 -6.79
CA SER A 714 -22.11 -7.99 -7.69
C SER A 714 -22.06 -8.42 -9.16
N VAL A 715 -23.20 -8.83 -9.72
CA VAL A 715 -23.30 -9.34 -11.10
C VAL A 715 -23.42 -8.18 -12.09
N VAL A 716 -22.60 -8.18 -13.13
CA VAL A 716 -22.56 -7.11 -14.15
C VAL A 716 -22.85 -7.69 -15.54
N PRO A 717 -23.68 -7.04 -16.38
CA PRO A 717 -23.98 -7.50 -17.72
C PRO A 717 -22.83 -7.23 -18.70
N VAL A 718 -21.78 -8.07 -18.65
CA VAL A 718 -20.62 -8.02 -19.57
C VAL A 718 -20.64 -9.21 -20.52
N THR A 719 -20.38 -8.96 -21.81
CA THR A 719 -20.17 -10.03 -22.79
C THR A 719 -18.75 -10.58 -22.65
N ILE A 720 -18.61 -11.89 -22.44
CA ILE A 720 -17.32 -12.55 -22.40
C ILE A 720 -16.77 -12.68 -23.82
N ALA A 721 -15.73 -11.91 -24.15
CA ALA A 721 -15.11 -11.93 -25.49
C ALA A 721 -14.30 -13.22 -25.75
N ALA A 722 -13.78 -13.87 -24.70
CA ALA A 722 -13.00 -15.11 -24.77
C ALA A 722 -13.80 -16.30 -24.19
N PRO A 723 -14.50 -17.08 -25.04
CA PRO A 723 -15.47 -18.06 -24.56
C PRO A 723 -14.83 -19.29 -23.90
N ALA A 724 -13.58 -19.62 -24.22
CA ALA A 724 -12.87 -20.72 -23.57
C ALA A 724 -12.22 -20.23 -22.26
N PRO A 725 -12.40 -20.96 -21.13
CA PRO A 725 -11.72 -20.62 -19.89
C PRO A 725 -10.22 -20.92 -19.98
N PRO A 726 -9.35 -20.12 -19.34
CA PRO A 726 -7.91 -20.39 -19.25
C PRO A 726 -7.59 -21.72 -18.59
N ALA A 727 -6.48 -22.36 -18.96
CA ALA A 727 -6.03 -23.60 -18.34
C ALA A 727 -5.74 -23.44 -16.83
N CYS A 728 -5.90 -24.53 -16.07
CA CYS A 728 -5.49 -24.59 -14.66
C CYS A 728 -4.00 -24.21 -14.53
N GLY A 729 -3.70 -23.26 -13.64
CA GLY A 729 -2.36 -22.76 -13.36
C GLY A 729 -1.90 -21.62 -14.27
N ALA A 730 -2.75 -21.18 -15.21
CA ALA A 730 -2.46 -20.03 -16.06
C ALA A 730 -2.78 -18.70 -15.36
N LEU A 731 -3.86 -18.65 -14.57
CA LEU A 731 -4.33 -17.41 -13.96
C LEU A 731 -3.40 -16.90 -12.85
N ARG A 732 -3.11 -15.61 -12.88
CA ARG A 732 -2.28 -14.93 -11.87
C ARG A 732 -3.01 -14.88 -10.53
N GLY A 733 -2.35 -15.28 -9.44
CA GLY A 733 -2.88 -15.22 -8.07
C GLY A 733 -4.10 -16.13 -7.79
N GLN A 734 -4.51 -16.96 -8.75
CA GLN A 734 -5.69 -17.81 -8.66
C GLN A 734 -5.30 -19.29 -8.80
N PRO A 735 -4.91 -19.95 -7.70
CA PRO A 735 -4.58 -21.37 -7.76
C PRO A 735 -5.79 -22.22 -8.19
N CYS A 736 -5.48 -23.42 -8.67
CA CYS A 736 -6.48 -24.38 -9.10
C CYS A 736 -6.17 -25.77 -8.56
N ARG A 737 -7.21 -26.61 -8.51
CA ARG A 737 -7.13 -28.01 -8.09
C ARG A 737 -8.26 -28.82 -8.73
N THR A 738 -8.26 -30.12 -8.49
CA THR A 738 -9.45 -30.94 -8.75
C THR A 738 -10.51 -30.67 -7.69
N TYR A 739 -11.75 -30.42 -8.10
CA TYR A 739 -12.87 -30.24 -7.21
C TYR A 739 -13.07 -31.46 -6.31
N THR A 740 -13.23 -31.21 -5.02
CA THR A 740 -13.59 -32.21 -4.02
C THR A 740 -14.74 -31.66 -3.19
N PRO A 741 -15.89 -32.37 -3.11
CA PRO A 741 -17.00 -31.99 -2.25
C PRO A 741 -16.56 -31.88 -0.79
N ALA A 742 -17.12 -30.91 -0.07
CA ALA A 742 -17.01 -30.80 1.37
C ALA A 742 -17.90 -31.85 2.06
N SER A 743 -17.84 -31.89 3.40
CA SER A 743 -18.54 -32.91 4.20
C SER A 743 -20.07 -32.91 4.07
N ASN A 744 -20.65 -31.77 3.74
CA ASN A 744 -22.08 -31.61 3.47
C ASN A 744 -22.44 -31.77 1.98
N GLY A 745 -21.49 -32.17 1.14
CA GLY A 745 -21.71 -32.49 -0.28
C GLY A 745 -21.46 -31.37 -1.29
N GLY A 746 -21.15 -30.13 -0.85
CA GLY A 746 -20.95 -28.96 -1.72
C GLY A 746 -19.52 -28.61 -2.09
#